data_AF-A0A6P4A860-F1
#
_entry.id   AF-A0A6P4A860-F1
#
_cell.length_a   1.000
_cell.length_b   1.000
_cell.length_c   1.000
_cell.angle_alpha   90.00
_cell.angle_beta   90.00
_cell.angle_gamma   90.00
#
_symmetry.space_group_name_H-M   'P 1'
#
loop_
_entity.id
_entity.type
_entity.pdbx_description
1 polymer ?
#
loop_
_entity_poly.entity_id
_entity_poly.type
_entity_poly.pdbx_seq_one_letter_code
_entity_poly.pdbx_strand_id
1 'polypeptide(L)'
;MEAMPYTQSLLSTGMAVGYHAKAAPPTVTMPRLKAMVSGAIGGFLDVAFNFNTQALLDDNLLDQFFKIGWKMVMLGDETWLKLFPGLFLRHDGVSSFFVKDTVQVDQNVSRHLPNELIKHDWDLLILHYLGLDHVGHIGGRNSLLMAPKLKEMDDVVKMIHTSSILNQANNNGHTLLVVVSDHGMTENGNHGGSSYEETDSLALFIGLKSDVSDYLLSKDHTVFQVDIAPTLALLFGVPIPKNNVGVLISRTFWHLTDDQQLRALELNSWQLLRLLEAQLPGLSCGSSPYDGLIYEQGSRISKCNGSLEKVFCCLYMHAAFLHSSWMSKEVSRSTYREEYSAVVAAYHEFLRTASEWLSRRASDRPVNLLAFGIAAMLLSTLLLLGLIFFICKEVYVGEKQNPSDLKKTSWWHLDEAFCVGVILILVLSMGSSSMVEEEQYLWHFFSCTLNFLFMRKAIQSVQGGRAGKNFSLLKEKNRTGFQIGSIFMLLISGRVMRGWHQGGVNWTNLPDISKWLEQAGSDHVKSIQLFSGLLVIILSLASLFIVGSNTKFVLVVGFSSLMSGLLVILHLIKHQDSMFAPSSYSATLLVQTIYALVGTVTLGTSVALPWFTTSWIYNASSNSIFHISTSNPNELRHKSLLLELRSALFVIGWTYIVSWCLLQLVLQQPINSMPILLLLVQVLASMIYSFYSGLHHKQWVEVAAIYYLGIAGHFALGNSNSLATIDVAGAFIGISSHSTVLSGVLMFMITYASPMLVILSMVMYISVKDSSHLSFSLNLESGQILLRMLGFPCLVPLGLNSILLTAYTFILLLMRNHLFVWSVFSPKYLYVCASTICVYTGVFVVAATTIYTHLVLLLQKRMRISAHAANHKHF
;
A
#
# COMPACT_ATOMS: atom_id res chain seq x y z
N MET A 1 -31.83 2.18 -17.63
CA MET A 1 -32.64 1.04 -17.13
C MET A 1 -32.27 0.88 -15.67
N GLU A 2 -33.23 0.84 -14.75
CA GLU A 2 -32.94 0.65 -13.32
C GLU A 2 -32.27 -0.72 -13.10
N ALA A 3 -31.19 -0.76 -12.32
CA ALA A 3 -30.37 -1.98 -12.16
C ALA A 3 -30.98 -2.98 -11.16
N MET A 4 -31.76 -2.52 -10.16
CA MET A 4 -32.42 -3.36 -9.15
C MET A 4 -33.92 -3.02 -8.97
N PRO A 5 -34.75 -3.19 -10.01
CA PRO A 5 -36.15 -2.74 -10.00
C PRO A 5 -37.03 -3.45 -8.97
N TYR A 6 -36.78 -4.74 -8.67
CA TYR A 6 -37.58 -5.46 -7.67
C TYR A 6 -37.32 -4.95 -6.26
N THR A 7 -36.04 -4.80 -5.91
CA THR A 7 -35.60 -4.27 -4.62
C THR A 7 -36.11 -2.84 -4.40
N GLN A 8 -36.08 -2.00 -5.44
CA GLN A 8 -36.65 -0.65 -5.40
C GLN A 8 -38.17 -0.66 -5.15
N SER A 9 -38.89 -1.64 -5.70
CA SER A 9 -40.32 -1.84 -5.45
C SER A 9 -40.61 -2.21 -3.98
N LEU A 10 -39.75 -3.02 -3.35
CA LEU A 10 -39.91 -3.35 -1.92
C LEU A 10 -39.73 -2.13 -1.02
N LEU A 11 -38.76 -1.26 -1.36
CA LEU A 11 -38.55 0.01 -0.65
C LEU A 11 -39.72 0.97 -0.83
N SER A 12 -40.23 1.13 -2.06
CA SER A 12 -41.34 2.06 -2.34
C SER A 12 -42.68 1.62 -1.73
N THR A 13 -42.85 0.31 -1.50
CA THR A 13 -44.05 -0.27 -0.87
C THR A 13 -43.95 -0.41 0.65
N GLY A 14 -42.81 -0.03 1.26
CA GLY A 14 -42.58 -0.16 2.71
C GLY A 14 -42.38 -1.61 3.20
N MET A 15 -42.20 -2.56 2.28
CA MET A 15 -41.89 -3.96 2.61
C MET A 15 -40.40 -4.18 2.94
N ALA A 16 -39.56 -3.18 2.63
CA ALA A 16 -38.16 -3.14 2.99
C ALA A 16 -37.78 -1.79 3.60
N VAL A 17 -36.78 -1.79 4.48
CA VAL A 17 -36.19 -0.58 5.05
C VAL A 17 -34.69 -0.57 4.75
N GLY A 18 -34.25 0.46 4.03
CA GLY A 18 -32.85 0.65 3.63
C GLY A 18 -32.15 1.73 4.45
N TYR A 19 -30.86 1.50 4.70
CA TYR A 19 -29.95 2.40 5.41
C TYR A 19 -28.62 2.53 4.66
N HIS A 20 -28.03 3.72 4.79
CA HIS A 20 -26.63 3.99 4.53
C HIS A 20 -25.82 3.53 5.75
N ALA A 21 -25.30 2.30 5.69
CA ALA A 21 -24.45 1.72 6.72
C ALA A 21 -23.02 2.22 6.53
N LYS A 22 -22.57 3.17 7.36
CA LYS A 22 -21.22 3.72 7.30
C LYS A 22 -20.21 2.68 7.76
N ALA A 23 -19.36 2.26 6.82
CA ALA A 23 -18.23 1.38 7.04
C ALA A 23 -17.04 2.20 7.55
N ALA A 24 -16.49 1.83 8.70
CA ALA A 24 -15.30 2.50 9.21
C ALA A 24 -14.06 2.09 8.39
N PRO A 25 -13.13 3.00 8.06
CA PRO A 25 -11.85 2.63 7.49
C PRO A 25 -11.08 1.72 8.45
N PRO A 26 -10.35 0.72 7.95
CA PRO A 26 -10.12 0.38 6.54
C PRO A 26 -11.32 -0.37 5.94
N THR A 27 -11.77 0.07 4.76
CA THR A 27 -12.94 -0.46 4.04
C THR A 27 -12.58 -1.68 3.18
N VAL A 28 -12.20 -2.75 3.86
CA VAL A 28 -11.80 -4.03 3.26
C VAL A 28 -12.63 -5.17 3.86
N THR A 29 -12.86 -6.26 3.12
CA THR A 29 -13.87 -7.29 3.48
C THR A 29 -13.73 -7.89 4.88
N MET A 30 -12.59 -8.51 5.23
CA MET A 30 -12.47 -9.24 6.50
C MET A 30 -12.69 -8.38 7.77
N PRO A 31 -12.10 -7.17 7.92
CA PRO A 31 -12.33 -6.31 9.07
C PRO A 31 -13.78 -5.79 9.15
N ARG A 32 -14.43 -5.61 8.00
CA ARG A 32 -15.84 -5.18 7.94
C ARG A 32 -16.78 -6.33 8.31
N LEU A 33 -16.52 -7.56 7.86
CA LEU A 33 -17.22 -8.76 8.32
C LEU A 33 -17.11 -8.92 9.85
N LYS A 34 -15.88 -8.79 10.40
CA LYS A 34 -15.65 -8.82 11.86
C LYS A 34 -16.44 -7.72 12.58
N ALA A 35 -16.48 -6.51 12.05
CA ALA A 35 -17.24 -5.42 12.65
C ALA A 35 -18.75 -5.68 12.67
N MET A 36 -19.32 -6.21 11.58
CA MET A 36 -20.76 -6.49 11.49
C MET A 36 -21.23 -7.61 12.41
N VAL A 37 -20.39 -8.64 12.66
CA VAL A 37 -20.77 -9.79 13.50
C VAL A 37 -20.42 -9.62 14.97
N SER A 38 -19.41 -8.81 15.31
CA SER A 38 -19.03 -8.56 16.72
C SER A 38 -19.54 -7.24 17.28
N GLY A 39 -19.89 -6.29 16.40
CA GLY A 39 -20.19 -4.91 16.78
C GLY A 39 -18.98 -4.16 17.33
N ALA A 40 -17.76 -4.71 17.22
CA ALA A 40 -16.53 -4.07 17.64
C ALA A 40 -15.85 -3.35 16.45
N ILE A 41 -15.12 -2.28 16.73
CA ILE A 41 -14.33 -1.60 15.70
C ILE A 41 -12.99 -2.33 15.57
N GLY A 42 -12.75 -2.90 14.38
CA GLY A 42 -11.47 -3.53 14.05
C GLY A 42 -10.30 -2.53 14.09
N GLY A 43 -9.12 -3.01 14.46
CA GLY A 43 -7.90 -2.20 14.47
C GLY A 43 -7.30 -2.08 13.07
N PHE A 44 -6.54 -1.02 12.79
CA PHE A 44 -5.90 -0.81 11.50
C PHE A 44 -4.86 -1.91 11.13
N LEU A 45 -4.36 -2.67 12.10
CA LEU A 45 -3.52 -3.86 11.84
C LEU A 45 -4.32 -5.03 11.27
N ASP A 46 -5.65 -5.04 11.37
CA ASP A 46 -6.50 -6.08 10.79
C ASP A 46 -6.38 -6.12 9.25
N VAL A 47 -5.99 -5.01 8.59
CA VAL A 47 -5.66 -5.00 7.15
C VAL A 47 -4.48 -5.90 6.82
N ALA A 48 -3.45 -5.90 7.66
CA ALA A 48 -2.28 -6.75 7.44
C ALA A 48 -2.64 -8.24 7.58
N PHE A 49 -3.67 -8.54 8.38
CA PHE A 49 -4.21 -9.89 8.54
C PHE A 49 -5.24 -10.29 7.47
N ASN A 50 -5.71 -9.38 6.59
CA ASN A 50 -6.55 -9.77 5.44
C ASN A 50 -5.82 -10.72 4.49
N PHE A 51 -4.51 -10.57 4.39
CA PHE A 51 -3.67 -11.47 3.61
C PHE A 51 -3.38 -12.79 4.34
N ASN A 52 -3.84 -12.97 5.59
CA ASN A 52 -3.72 -14.22 6.32
C ASN A 52 -4.85 -14.36 7.35
N THR A 53 -6.06 -14.63 6.86
CA THR A 53 -7.28 -14.73 7.68
C THR A 53 -7.13 -15.79 8.77
N GLN A 54 -7.04 -15.33 10.02
CA GLN A 54 -7.06 -16.17 11.22
C GLN A 54 -8.46 -16.23 11.82
N ALA A 55 -8.77 -17.32 12.53
CA ALA A 55 -10.04 -17.49 13.22
C ALA A 55 -10.35 -16.30 14.17
N LEU A 56 -11.60 -15.84 14.17
CA LEU A 56 -12.07 -14.83 15.11
C LEU A 56 -12.35 -15.53 16.44
N LEU A 57 -11.52 -15.25 17.45
CA LEU A 57 -11.66 -15.86 18.78
C LEU A 57 -12.52 -15.03 19.74
N ASP A 58 -12.79 -13.77 19.38
CA ASP A 58 -13.62 -12.88 20.18
C ASP A 58 -15.11 -13.24 20.04
N ASP A 59 -15.86 -12.98 21.11
CA ASP A 59 -17.30 -13.20 21.15
C ASP A 59 -18.02 -12.43 20.03
N ASN A 60 -18.89 -13.12 19.30
CA ASN A 60 -19.57 -12.60 18.12
C ASN A 60 -20.97 -13.22 17.97
N LEU A 61 -21.78 -12.65 17.08
CA LEU A 61 -23.17 -13.02 16.88
C LEU A 61 -23.34 -14.49 16.44
N LEU A 62 -22.45 -15.01 15.60
CA LEU A 62 -22.56 -16.40 15.13
C LEU A 62 -22.32 -17.41 16.27
N ASP A 63 -21.35 -17.13 17.15
CA ASP A 63 -21.15 -17.94 18.35
C ASP A 63 -22.36 -17.89 19.28
N GLN A 64 -23.02 -16.75 19.40
CA GLN A 64 -24.24 -16.61 20.20
C GLN A 64 -25.39 -17.44 19.63
N PHE A 65 -25.58 -17.46 18.31
CA PHE A 65 -26.53 -18.35 17.64
C PHE A 65 -26.17 -19.83 17.81
N PHE A 66 -24.89 -20.17 17.63
CA PHE A 66 -24.42 -21.55 17.80
C PHE A 66 -24.68 -22.08 19.22
N LYS A 67 -24.45 -21.24 20.26
CA LYS A 67 -24.69 -21.59 21.67
C LYS A 67 -26.14 -21.94 21.98
N ILE A 68 -27.11 -21.34 21.27
CA ILE A 68 -28.54 -21.67 21.43
C ILE A 68 -29.00 -22.82 20.52
N GLY A 69 -28.06 -23.48 19.82
CA GLY A 69 -28.31 -24.68 19.01
C GLY A 69 -28.74 -24.40 17.57
N TRP A 70 -28.58 -23.17 17.08
CA TRP A 70 -28.92 -22.83 15.69
C TRP A 70 -28.06 -23.60 14.69
N LYS A 71 -28.73 -24.12 13.66
CA LYS A 71 -28.09 -24.77 12.52
C LYS A 71 -27.84 -23.73 11.42
N MET A 72 -26.57 -23.51 11.11
CA MET A 72 -26.16 -22.45 10.18
C MET A 72 -25.61 -23.04 8.88
N VAL A 73 -25.93 -22.42 7.75
CA VAL A 73 -25.45 -22.77 6.41
C VAL A 73 -24.72 -21.58 5.81
N MET A 74 -23.57 -21.83 5.17
CA MET A 74 -22.77 -20.77 4.55
C MET A 74 -22.38 -21.11 3.11
N LEU A 75 -22.71 -20.23 2.17
CA LEU A 75 -22.41 -20.39 0.74
C LEU A 75 -21.71 -19.13 0.22
N GLY A 76 -20.54 -19.27 -0.41
CA GLY A 76 -19.80 -18.12 -0.98
C GLY A 76 -18.39 -17.99 -0.42
N ASP A 77 -17.90 -16.76 -0.26
CA ASP A 77 -16.48 -16.50 0.09
C ASP A 77 -15.98 -17.30 1.31
N GLU A 78 -14.94 -18.12 1.09
CA GLU A 78 -14.33 -19.00 2.09
C GLU A 78 -13.76 -18.26 3.32
N THR A 79 -13.64 -16.93 3.27
CA THR A 79 -13.27 -16.09 4.43
C THR A 79 -14.12 -16.42 5.66
N TRP A 80 -15.42 -16.71 5.49
CA TRP A 80 -16.28 -17.11 6.61
C TRP A 80 -15.84 -18.43 7.26
N LEU A 81 -15.42 -19.42 6.47
CA LEU A 81 -14.96 -20.72 6.98
C LEU A 81 -13.64 -20.59 7.75
N LYS A 82 -12.78 -19.66 7.33
CA LYS A 82 -11.52 -19.35 8.01
C LYS A 82 -11.75 -18.58 9.31
N LEU A 83 -12.68 -17.61 9.32
CA LEU A 83 -13.02 -16.82 10.51
C LEU A 83 -13.79 -17.63 11.56
N PHE A 84 -14.68 -18.53 11.13
CA PHE A 84 -15.63 -19.24 12.00
C PHE A 84 -15.53 -20.77 11.82
N PRO A 85 -14.36 -21.37 12.12
CA PRO A 85 -14.15 -22.80 11.88
C PRO A 85 -15.09 -23.65 12.74
N GLY A 86 -15.83 -24.56 12.09
CA GLY A 86 -16.69 -25.53 12.77
C GLY A 86 -18.10 -25.06 13.14
N LEU A 87 -18.51 -23.84 12.77
CA LEU A 87 -19.86 -23.33 13.08
C LEU A 87 -20.95 -23.76 12.09
N PHE A 88 -20.59 -24.11 10.85
CA PHE A 88 -21.56 -24.35 9.77
C PHE A 88 -21.89 -25.83 9.61
N LEU A 89 -23.19 -26.16 9.61
CA LEU A 89 -23.71 -27.51 9.37
C LEU A 89 -23.47 -27.95 7.91
N ARG A 90 -23.68 -27.04 6.97
CA ARG A 90 -23.38 -27.21 5.56
C ARG A 90 -22.67 -25.97 5.06
N HIS A 91 -21.69 -26.16 4.20
CA HIS A 91 -21.02 -25.05 3.57
C HIS A 91 -20.46 -25.39 2.19
N ASP A 92 -20.42 -24.40 1.30
CA ASP A 92 -19.66 -24.44 0.05
C ASP A 92 -18.86 -23.14 -0.09
N GLY A 93 -17.55 -23.25 0.15
CA GLY A 93 -16.62 -22.13 0.14
C GLY A 93 -16.07 -21.87 -1.26
N VAL A 94 -16.16 -20.62 -1.69
CA VAL A 94 -15.62 -20.12 -2.95
C VAL A 94 -14.40 -19.28 -2.64
N SER A 95 -13.30 -19.51 -3.36
CA SER A 95 -12.09 -18.70 -3.17
C SER A 95 -12.26 -17.32 -3.82
N SER A 96 -12.14 -16.27 -3.00
CA SER A 96 -12.04 -14.86 -3.43
C SER A 96 -10.73 -14.54 -4.18
N PHE A 97 -9.86 -15.53 -4.36
CA PHE A 97 -8.53 -15.38 -4.96
C PHE A 97 -8.55 -14.97 -6.44
N PHE A 98 -9.57 -15.40 -7.20
CA PHE A 98 -9.63 -15.17 -8.64
C PHE A 98 -10.47 -13.94 -8.97
N VAL A 99 -9.93 -12.74 -8.71
CA VAL A 99 -10.61 -11.43 -8.92
C VAL A 99 -11.12 -11.24 -10.37
N LYS A 100 -10.56 -11.96 -11.34
CA LYS A 100 -11.00 -11.93 -12.75
C LYS A 100 -12.24 -12.77 -13.03
N ASP A 101 -12.63 -13.66 -12.13
CA ASP A 101 -13.85 -14.45 -12.27
C ASP A 101 -15.04 -13.67 -11.70
N THR A 102 -15.87 -13.14 -12.58
CA THR A 102 -17.08 -12.40 -12.21
C THR A 102 -18.34 -13.26 -12.31
N VAL A 103 -18.24 -14.53 -12.71
CA VAL A 103 -19.41 -15.35 -13.06
C VAL A 103 -19.46 -16.62 -12.23
N GLN A 104 -18.41 -17.46 -12.20
CA GLN A 104 -18.49 -18.72 -11.48
C GLN A 104 -18.54 -18.51 -9.96
N VAL A 105 -17.88 -17.45 -9.47
CA VAL A 105 -17.95 -17.09 -8.04
C VAL A 105 -19.38 -16.93 -7.53
N ASP A 106 -20.25 -16.27 -8.29
CA ASP A 106 -21.65 -16.04 -7.91
C ASP A 106 -22.53 -17.26 -8.26
N GLN A 107 -22.25 -17.94 -9.38
CA GLN A 107 -22.95 -19.18 -9.74
C GLN A 107 -22.76 -20.28 -8.69
N ASN A 108 -21.59 -20.37 -8.06
CA ASN A 108 -21.32 -21.35 -7.01
C ASN A 108 -22.17 -21.12 -5.75
N VAL A 109 -22.54 -19.86 -5.48
CA VAL A 109 -23.50 -19.51 -4.43
C VAL A 109 -24.92 -19.82 -4.89
N SER A 110 -25.33 -19.26 -6.03
CA SER A 110 -26.72 -19.31 -6.51
C SER A 110 -27.18 -20.73 -6.88
N ARG A 111 -26.30 -21.63 -7.33
CA ARG A 111 -26.68 -23.02 -7.70
C ARG A 111 -27.26 -23.84 -6.54
N HIS A 112 -26.89 -23.50 -5.30
CA HIS A 112 -27.37 -24.19 -4.11
C HIS A 112 -28.66 -23.60 -3.56
N LEU A 113 -28.92 -22.32 -3.86
CA LEU A 113 -29.97 -21.53 -3.24
C LEU A 113 -31.38 -22.14 -3.39
N PRO A 114 -31.84 -22.60 -4.58
CA PRO A 114 -33.16 -23.21 -4.70
C PRO A 114 -33.35 -24.44 -3.81
N ASN A 115 -32.32 -25.27 -3.66
CA ASN A 115 -32.39 -26.47 -2.84
C ASN A 115 -32.38 -26.15 -1.34
N GLU A 116 -31.62 -25.13 -0.91
CA GLU A 116 -31.60 -24.73 0.50
C GLU A 116 -32.89 -24.01 0.92
N LEU A 117 -33.54 -23.25 0.03
CA LEU A 117 -34.82 -22.57 0.30
C LEU A 117 -36.01 -23.53 0.48
N ILE A 118 -35.92 -24.77 -0.02
CA ILE A 118 -36.93 -25.82 0.16
C ILE A 118 -36.74 -26.56 1.50
N LYS A 119 -35.55 -26.49 2.09
CA LYS A 119 -35.25 -27.18 3.36
C LYS A 119 -35.72 -26.36 4.56
N HIS A 120 -36.01 -27.08 5.65
CA HIS A 120 -36.45 -26.51 6.94
C HIS A 120 -35.53 -26.91 8.10
N ASP A 121 -34.29 -27.32 7.81
CA ASP A 121 -33.35 -27.88 8.79
C ASP A 121 -32.22 -26.90 9.17
N TRP A 122 -32.36 -25.62 8.84
CA TRP A 122 -31.43 -24.54 9.16
C TRP A 122 -32.18 -23.33 9.72
N ASP A 123 -31.51 -22.57 10.59
CA ASP A 123 -32.03 -21.36 11.26
C ASP A 123 -31.39 -20.07 10.70
N LEU A 124 -30.16 -20.17 10.16
CA LEU A 124 -29.47 -19.08 9.50
C LEU A 124 -28.79 -19.56 8.19
N LEU A 125 -29.06 -18.85 7.10
CA LEU A 125 -28.41 -19.02 5.80
C LEU A 125 -27.60 -17.76 5.46
N ILE A 126 -26.29 -17.92 5.30
CA ILE A 126 -25.36 -16.85 4.91
C ILE A 126 -24.98 -17.06 3.43
N LEU A 127 -25.20 -16.02 2.62
CA LEU A 127 -24.79 -15.97 1.22
C LEU A 127 -23.78 -14.83 1.04
N HIS A 128 -22.57 -15.13 0.57
CA HIS A 128 -21.54 -14.12 0.31
C HIS A 128 -21.14 -14.13 -1.17
N TYR A 129 -21.67 -13.17 -1.92
CA TYR A 129 -21.39 -12.95 -3.33
C TYR A 129 -20.15 -12.07 -3.55
N LEU A 130 -19.31 -12.42 -4.54
CA LEU A 130 -18.03 -11.73 -4.83
C LEU A 130 -18.07 -10.97 -6.15
N GLY A 131 -19.00 -11.29 -7.05
CA GLY A 131 -18.96 -10.78 -8.42
C GLY A 131 -19.10 -9.26 -8.56
N LEU A 132 -19.81 -8.58 -7.65
CA LEU A 132 -19.88 -7.10 -7.65
C LEU A 132 -18.53 -6.46 -7.33
N ASP A 133 -17.83 -6.97 -6.33
CA ASP A 133 -16.50 -6.49 -5.95
C ASP A 133 -15.49 -6.74 -7.08
N HIS A 134 -15.48 -7.95 -7.63
CA HIS A 134 -14.65 -8.32 -8.78
C HIS A 134 -14.92 -7.44 -10.01
N VAL A 135 -16.19 -7.19 -10.35
CA VAL A 135 -16.56 -6.26 -11.43
C VAL A 135 -16.06 -4.84 -11.15
N GLY A 136 -16.16 -4.40 -9.90
CA GLY A 136 -15.61 -3.13 -9.43
C GLY A 136 -14.10 -3.06 -9.66
N HIS A 137 -13.34 -4.06 -9.24
CA HIS A 137 -11.89 -4.13 -9.44
C HIS A 137 -11.44 -4.16 -10.90
N ILE A 138 -12.23 -4.75 -11.79
CA ILE A 138 -11.88 -4.86 -13.21
C ILE A 138 -12.16 -3.56 -13.98
N GLY A 139 -13.30 -2.92 -13.73
CA GLY A 139 -13.80 -1.83 -14.59
C GLY A 139 -14.36 -0.62 -13.84
N GLY A 140 -14.14 -0.55 -12.53
CA GLY A 140 -14.66 0.52 -11.70
C GLY A 140 -16.18 0.49 -11.54
N ARG A 141 -16.71 1.52 -10.85
CA ARG A 141 -18.14 1.66 -10.59
C ARG A 141 -18.98 1.77 -11.88
N ASN A 142 -18.39 2.34 -12.92
CA ASN A 142 -19.05 2.58 -14.21
C ASN A 142 -18.83 1.45 -15.23
N SER A 143 -18.32 0.30 -14.77
CA SER A 143 -18.15 -0.88 -15.61
C SER A 143 -19.45 -1.27 -16.33
N LEU A 144 -19.36 -1.63 -17.61
CA LEU A 144 -20.50 -2.16 -18.38
C LEU A 144 -21.09 -3.43 -17.76
N LEU A 145 -20.31 -4.15 -16.95
CA LEU A 145 -20.75 -5.35 -16.23
C LEU A 145 -21.51 -5.04 -14.93
N MET A 146 -21.46 -3.79 -14.43
CA MET A 146 -22.05 -3.42 -13.14
C MET A 146 -23.58 -3.56 -13.16
N ALA A 147 -24.24 -3.03 -14.20
CA ALA A 147 -25.70 -3.08 -14.30
C ALA A 147 -26.25 -4.52 -14.43
N PRO A 148 -25.72 -5.39 -15.32
CA PRO A 148 -26.09 -6.81 -15.34
C PRO A 148 -25.86 -7.52 -14.00
N LYS A 149 -24.76 -7.20 -13.31
CA LYS A 149 -24.42 -7.84 -12.04
C LYS A 149 -25.33 -7.41 -10.88
N LEU A 150 -25.69 -6.12 -10.82
CA LEU A 150 -26.72 -5.64 -9.89
C LEU A 150 -28.08 -6.29 -10.17
N LYS A 151 -28.42 -6.51 -11.45
CA LYS A 151 -29.65 -7.19 -11.84
C LYS A 151 -29.68 -8.65 -11.38
N GLU A 152 -28.53 -9.34 -11.42
CA GLU A 152 -28.39 -10.68 -10.84
C GLU A 152 -28.68 -10.68 -9.32
N MET A 153 -28.16 -9.70 -8.57
CA MET A 153 -28.45 -9.58 -7.13
C MET A 153 -29.93 -9.27 -6.87
N ASP A 154 -30.56 -8.45 -7.71
CA ASP A 154 -32.00 -8.16 -7.63
C ASP A 154 -32.86 -9.42 -7.82
N ASP A 155 -32.45 -10.31 -8.73
CA ASP A 155 -33.14 -11.57 -8.98
C ASP A 155 -32.94 -12.59 -7.82
N VAL A 156 -31.77 -12.58 -7.16
CA VAL A 156 -31.53 -13.34 -5.92
C VAL A 156 -32.43 -12.85 -4.79
N VAL A 157 -32.50 -11.54 -4.57
CA VAL A 157 -33.41 -10.93 -3.57
C VAL A 157 -34.85 -11.33 -3.85
N LYS A 158 -35.27 -11.27 -5.11
CA LYS A 158 -36.62 -11.68 -5.55
C LYS A 158 -36.92 -13.15 -5.24
N MET A 159 -35.97 -14.05 -5.52
CA MET A 159 -36.11 -15.49 -5.26
C MET A 159 -36.31 -15.78 -3.77
N ILE A 160 -35.48 -15.19 -2.91
CA ILE A 160 -35.55 -15.40 -1.45
C ILE A 160 -36.84 -14.82 -0.89
N HIS A 161 -37.17 -13.58 -1.26
CA HIS A 161 -38.37 -12.91 -0.76
C HIS A 161 -39.66 -13.63 -1.17
N THR A 162 -39.77 -14.09 -2.43
CA THR A 162 -40.93 -14.84 -2.90
C THR A 162 -41.07 -16.18 -2.16
N SER A 163 -39.95 -16.87 -1.90
CA SER A 163 -39.96 -18.13 -1.15
C SER A 163 -40.35 -17.92 0.32
N SER A 164 -39.90 -16.83 0.94
CA SER A 164 -40.31 -16.43 2.30
C SER A 164 -41.83 -16.21 2.39
N ILE A 165 -42.43 -15.50 1.43
CA ILE A 165 -43.89 -15.28 1.38
C ILE A 165 -44.64 -16.61 1.30
N LEU A 166 -44.16 -17.55 0.46
CA LEU A 166 -44.78 -18.87 0.32
C LEU A 166 -44.69 -19.70 1.62
N ASN A 167 -43.54 -19.65 2.30
CA ASN A 167 -43.36 -20.34 3.59
C ASN A 167 -44.26 -19.75 4.68
N GLN A 168 -44.40 -18.42 4.71
CA GLN A 168 -45.30 -17.75 5.64
C GLN A 168 -46.77 -18.13 5.38
N ALA A 169 -47.19 -18.22 4.11
CA ALA A 169 -48.54 -18.67 3.75
C ALA A 169 -48.82 -20.13 4.20
N ASN A 170 -47.77 -20.94 4.32
CA ASN A 170 -47.85 -22.33 4.79
C ASN A 170 -47.65 -22.47 6.32
N ASN A 171 -47.62 -21.37 7.08
CA ASN A 171 -47.35 -21.33 8.53
C ASN A 171 -45.99 -21.92 8.96
N ASN A 172 -44.98 -21.93 8.08
CA ASN A 172 -43.64 -22.46 8.37
C ASN A 172 -42.69 -21.43 9.00
N GLY A 173 -43.22 -20.41 9.69
CA GLY A 173 -42.46 -19.35 10.34
C GLY A 173 -42.26 -18.08 9.50
N HIS A 174 -41.60 -17.09 10.09
CA HIS A 174 -41.27 -15.82 9.45
C HIS A 174 -39.77 -15.76 9.13
N THR A 175 -39.42 -15.27 7.95
CA THR A 175 -38.01 -15.10 7.54
C THR A 175 -37.67 -13.62 7.42
N LEU A 176 -36.61 -13.21 8.10
CA LEU A 176 -35.97 -11.90 7.94
C LEU A 176 -34.83 -12.02 6.92
N LEU A 177 -34.90 -11.28 5.81
CA LEU A 177 -33.80 -11.16 4.86
C LEU A 177 -33.04 -9.87 5.13
N VAL A 178 -31.74 -10.00 5.40
CA VAL A 178 -30.83 -8.87 5.63
C VAL A 178 -29.81 -8.86 4.50
N VAL A 179 -29.79 -7.77 3.72
CA VAL A 179 -28.81 -7.57 2.63
C VAL A 179 -27.88 -6.45 3.05
N VAL A 180 -26.60 -6.78 3.21
CA VAL A 180 -25.57 -5.84 3.66
C VAL A 180 -24.38 -5.84 2.72
N SER A 181 -23.72 -4.70 2.63
CA SER A 181 -22.43 -4.53 1.95
C SER A 181 -21.35 -4.22 2.98
N ASP A 182 -20.19 -4.85 2.81
CA ASP A 182 -19.01 -4.68 3.66
C ASP A 182 -18.30 -3.35 3.38
N HIS A 183 -18.25 -2.90 2.12
CA HIS A 183 -17.77 -1.58 1.71
C HIS A 183 -18.35 -1.15 0.36
N GLY A 184 -18.20 0.13 0.05
CA GLY A 184 -18.38 0.63 -1.32
C GLY A 184 -17.08 0.55 -2.13
N MET A 185 -17.00 1.30 -3.23
CA MET A 185 -15.90 1.21 -4.19
C MET A 185 -15.63 2.59 -4.83
N THR A 186 -14.37 2.93 -5.03
CA THR A 186 -13.98 4.15 -5.76
C THR A 186 -14.33 4.06 -7.25
N GLU A 187 -14.33 5.19 -7.95
CA GLU A 187 -14.60 5.23 -9.40
C GLU A 187 -13.63 4.34 -10.20
N ASN A 188 -12.37 4.28 -9.78
CA ASN A 188 -11.31 3.50 -10.43
C ASN A 188 -11.32 2.01 -10.04
N GLY A 189 -12.27 1.56 -9.22
CA GLY A 189 -12.36 0.14 -8.87
C GLY A 189 -11.41 -0.29 -7.75
N ASN A 190 -11.10 0.60 -6.81
CA ASN A 190 -10.34 0.22 -5.62
C ASN A 190 -11.09 0.59 -4.34
N HIS A 191 -10.69 0.00 -3.21
CA HIS A 191 -11.26 0.25 -1.89
C HIS A 191 -10.19 0.13 -0.79
N GLY A 192 -10.59 0.21 0.49
CA GLY A 192 -9.70 0.14 1.65
C GLY A 192 -9.29 1.50 2.23
N GLY A 193 -9.67 2.59 1.58
CA GLY A 193 -9.54 3.98 2.03
C GLY A 193 -10.69 4.44 2.91
N SER A 194 -11.00 5.74 2.81
CA SER A 194 -12.01 6.42 3.64
C SER A 194 -12.85 7.41 2.84
N SER A 195 -12.87 7.29 1.50
CA SER A 195 -13.72 8.15 0.68
C SER A 195 -15.20 7.92 1.00
N TYR A 196 -16.06 8.87 0.62
CA TYR A 196 -17.50 8.72 0.82
C TYR A 196 -18.00 7.47 0.10
N GLU A 197 -17.54 7.25 -1.13
CA GLU A 197 -17.91 6.14 -2.01
C GLU A 197 -17.47 4.78 -1.46
N GLU A 198 -16.37 4.71 -0.71
CA GLU A 198 -15.90 3.48 -0.07
C GLU A 198 -16.60 3.21 1.27
N THR A 199 -16.92 4.27 2.02
CA THR A 199 -17.49 4.16 3.38
C THR A 199 -19.02 4.08 3.38
N ASP A 200 -19.68 4.55 2.34
CA ASP A 200 -21.13 4.48 2.18
C ASP A 200 -21.55 3.10 1.65
N SER A 201 -21.90 2.19 2.55
CA SER A 201 -22.36 0.84 2.21
C SER A 201 -23.86 0.64 2.46
N LEU A 202 -24.44 -0.40 1.88
CA LEU A 202 -25.86 -0.73 2.01
C LEU A 202 -26.14 -1.58 3.27
N ALA A 203 -27.21 -1.27 3.98
CA ALA A 203 -27.91 -2.24 4.84
C ALA A 203 -29.42 -2.20 4.57
N LEU A 204 -30.00 -3.33 4.23
CA LEU A 204 -31.41 -3.47 3.84
C LEU A 204 -32.05 -4.61 4.62
N PHE A 205 -33.20 -4.31 5.24
CA PHE A 205 -34.00 -5.28 5.98
C PHE A 205 -35.33 -5.52 5.25
N ILE A 206 -35.62 -6.78 4.92
CA ILE A 206 -36.84 -7.20 4.20
C ILE A 206 -37.60 -8.22 5.06
N GLY A 207 -38.91 -8.03 5.21
CA GLY A 207 -39.77 -8.90 6.03
C GLY A 207 -40.16 -8.32 7.39
N LEU A 208 -39.66 -7.13 7.73
CA LEU A 208 -40.15 -6.31 8.84
C LEU A 208 -41.31 -5.45 8.31
N LYS A 209 -42.55 -5.72 8.74
CA LYS A 209 -43.70 -4.89 8.32
C LYS A 209 -43.54 -3.47 8.89
N SER A 210 -43.47 -2.47 8.01
CA SER A 210 -43.44 -1.04 8.35
C SER A 210 -44.64 -0.33 7.73
N ASP A 211 -45.23 0.63 8.43
CA ASP A 211 -46.24 1.51 7.85
C ASP A 211 -45.58 2.48 6.85
N VAL A 212 -46.18 2.61 5.66
CA VAL A 212 -45.65 3.39 4.52
C VAL A 212 -45.56 4.90 4.82
N SER A 213 -46.40 5.42 5.72
CA SER A 213 -46.43 6.85 6.07
C SER A 213 -45.16 7.32 6.79
N ASP A 214 -44.48 6.45 7.55
CA ASP A 214 -43.28 6.83 8.33
C ASP A 214 -41.99 6.75 7.51
N TYR A 215 -41.98 6.03 6.38
CA TYR A 215 -40.85 5.97 5.44
C TYR A 215 -40.57 7.35 4.81
N LEU A 216 -41.62 8.10 4.47
CA LEU A 216 -41.51 9.43 3.84
C LEU A 216 -41.17 10.56 4.84
N LEU A 217 -41.38 10.34 6.14
CA LEU A 217 -41.24 11.37 7.19
C LEU A 217 -39.85 11.44 7.81
N SER A 218 -38.99 10.46 7.53
CA SER A 218 -37.71 10.33 8.21
C SER A 218 -36.56 10.86 7.36
N LYS A 219 -35.82 11.85 7.88
CA LYS A 219 -34.71 12.48 7.15
C LYS A 219 -33.35 11.81 7.32
N ASP A 220 -33.22 10.83 8.23
CA ASP A 220 -31.92 10.22 8.54
C ASP A 220 -31.96 8.70 8.38
N HIS A 221 -31.32 8.22 7.32
CA HIS A 221 -31.15 6.80 6.97
C HIS A 221 -29.72 6.32 7.25
N THR A 222 -28.97 7.04 8.09
CA THR A 222 -27.56 6.72 8.38
C THR A 222 -27.44 5.83 9.62
N VAL A 223 -26.72 4.71 9.50
CA VAL A 223 -26.35 3.82 10.61
C VAL A 223 -24.88 3.45 10.50
N PHE A 224 -24.27 2.87 11.53
CA PHE A 224 -22.92 2.31 11.44
C PHE A 224 -22.98 0.79 11.28
N GLN A 225 -22.01 0.18 10.58
CA GLN A 225 -21.99 -1.28 10.43
C GLN A 225 -21.95 -2.05 11.75
N VAL A 226 -21.32 -1.47 12.78
CA VAL A 226 -21.27 -2.06 14.13
C VAL A 226 -22.67 -2.15 14.78
N ASP A 227 -23.64 -1.37 14.30
CA ASP A 227 -25.03 -1.36 14.78
C ASP A 227 -25.83 -2.60 14.34
N ILE A 228 -25.29 -3.40 13.41
CA ILE A 228 -25.92 -4.64 12.93
C ILE A 228 -25.90 -5.74 13.99
N ALA A 229 -24.75 -5.98 14.64
CA ALA A 229 -24.60 -7.02 15.66
C ALA A 229 -25.59 -6.90 16.85
N PRO A 230 -25.73 -5.73 17.51
CA PRO A 230 -26.65 -5.61 18.65
C PRO A 230 -28.11 -5.64 18.20
N THR A 231 -28.40 -5.15 17.00
CA THR A 231 -29.75 -5.18 16.40
C THR A 231 -30.20 -6.62 16.14
N LEU A 232 -29.39 -7.43 15.47
CA LEU A 232 -29.73 -8.84 15.22
C LEU A 232 -29.74 -9.66 16.51
N ALA A 233 -28.81 -9.41 17.44
CA ALA A 233 -28.82 -10.11 18.73
C ALA A 233 -30.14 -9.92 19.47
N LEU A 234 -30.63 -8.68 19.55
CA LEU A 234 -31.87 -8.35 20.23
C LEU A 234 -33.12 -8.82 19.49
N LEU A 235 -33.15 -8.80 18.14
CA LEU A 235 -34.28 -9.31 17.34
C LEU A 235 -34.50 -10.81 17.56
N PHE A 236 -33.42 -11.57 17.69
CA PHE A 236 -33.46 -13.02 17.84
C PHE A 236 -33.31 -13.49 19.31
N GLY A 237 -33.27 -12.55 20.25
CA GLY A 237 -33.26 -12.86 21.70
C GLY A 237 -31.98 -13.52 22.20
N VAL A 238 -30.83 -13.28 21.56
CA VAL A 238 -29.51 -13.75 22.01
C VAL A 238 -28.71 -12.64 22.70
N PRO A 239 -27.72 -12.98 23.54
CA PRO A 239 -26.85 -11.97 24.16
C PRO A 239 -26.12 -11.12 23.11
N ILE A 240 -26.06 -9.80 23.35
CA ILE A 240 -25.25 -8.89 22.54
C ILE A 240 -23.77 -9.26 22.72
N PRO A 241 -22.96 -9.37 21.63
CA PRO A 241 -21.54 -9.70 21.73
C PRO A 241 -20.78 -8.83 22.73
N LYS A 242 -19.91 -9.45 23.52
CA LYS A 242 -19.28 -8.81 24.69
C LYS A 242 -18.56 -7.49 24.38
N ASN A 243 -17.91 -7.36 23.22
CA ASN A 243 -17.11 -6.19 22.85
C ASN A 243 -17.87 -5.20 21.93
N ASN A 244 -19.18 -5.36 21.80
CA ASN A 244 -20.02 -4.55 20.93
C ASN A 244 -20.06 -3.08 21.37
N VAL A 245 -19.70 -2.16 20.48
CA VAL A 245 -19.87 -0.71 20.66
C VAL A 245 -21.03 -0.13 19.85
N GLY A 246 -21.71 -0.94 19.03
CA GLY A 246 -22.85 -0.52 18.21
C GLY A 246 -24.11 -0.16 19.00
N VAL A 247 -24.94 0.68 18.37
CA VAL A 247 -26.22 1.18 18.88
C VAL A 247 -27.38 0.50 18.14
N LEU A 248 -28.46 0.21 18.85
CA LEU A 248 -29.65 -0.41 18.29
C LEU A 248 -30.29 0.40 17.13
N ILE A 249 -30.59 -0.26 16.01
CA ILE A 249 -31.35 0.31 14.89
C ILE A 249 -32.84 0.25 15.22
N SER A 250 -33.35 1.28 15.92
CA SER A 250 -34.67 1.31 16.55
C SER A 250 -35.85 0.93 15.64
N ARG A 251 -35.84 1.32 14.36
CA ARG A 251 -36.97 1.02 13.44
C ARG A 251 -37.15 -0.46 13.13
N THR A 252 -36.11 -1.26 13.31
CA THR A 252 -36.23 -2.71 13.06
C THR A 252 -37.17 -3.38 14.08
N PHE A 253 -37.47 -2.71 15.20
CA PHE A 253 -38.29 -3.21 16.30
C PHE A 253 -39.73 -2.65 16.32
N TRP A 254 -40.18 -1.89 15.30
CA TRP A 254 -41.51 -1.26 15.28
C TRP A 254 -42.70 -2.23 15.37
N HIS A 255 -42.49 -3.49 14.99
CA HIS A 255 -43.50 -4.54 15.09
C HIS A 255 -43.69 -5.04 16.54
N LEU A 256 -42.76 -4.70 17.44
CA LEU A 256 -42.84 -5.05 18.86
C LEU A 256 -43.64 -4.01 19.65
N THR A 257 -44.14 -4.42 20.81
CA THR A 257 -44.80 -3.52 21.76
C THR A 257 -43.83 -2.47 22.30
N ASP A 258 -44.35 -1.32 22.71
CA ASP A 258 -43.53 -0.21 23.25
C ASP A 258 -42.63 -0.68 24.42
N ASP A 259 -43.15 -1.54 25.30
CA ASP A 259 -42.40 -2.14 26.42
C ASP A 259 -41.19 -2.96 25.92
N GLN A 260 -41.39 -3.81 24.91
CA GLN A 260 -40.32 -4.59 24.30
C GLN A 260 -39.28 -3.71 23.60
N GLN A 261 -39.70 -2.63 22.95
CA GLN A 261 -38.80 -1.65 22.33
C GLN A 261 -37.93 -0.95 23.38
N LEU A 262 -38.53 -0.48 24.48
CA LEU A 262 -37.77 0.13 25.59
C LEU A 262 -36.85 -0.86 26.28
N ARG A 263 -37.28 -2.11 26.45
CA ARG A 263 -36.44 -3.19 27.00
C ARG A 263 -35.22 -3.48 26.11
N ALA A 264 -35.38 -3.46 24.79
CA ALA A 264 -34.26 -3.62 23.87
C ALA A 264 -33.24 -2.47 23.99
N LEU A 265 -33.71 -1.23 24.10
CA LEU A 265 -32.85 -0.05 24.34
C LEU A 265 -32.13 -0.12 25.70
N GLU A 266 -32.82 -0.58 26.74
CA GLU A 266 -32.24 -0.80 28.07
C GLU A 266 -31.12 -1.85 28.04
N LEU A 267 -31.34 -2.99 27.36
CA LEU A 267 -30.34 -4.05 27.23
C LEU A 267 -29.10 -3.59 26.44
N ASN A 268 -29.28 -2.84 25.36
CA ASN A 268 -28.15 -2.26 24.62
C ASN A 268 -27.40 -1.22 25.47
N SER A 269 -28.12 -0.41 26.26
CA SER A 269 -27.52 0.56 27.17
C SER A 269 -26.71 -0.13 28.26
N TRP A 270 -27.23 -1.21 28.82
CA TRP A 270 -26.52 -2.00 29.81
C TRP A 270 -25.25 -2.65 29.24
N GLN A 271 -25.28 -3.09 27.97
CA GLN A 271 -24.09 -3.58 27.29
C GLN A 271 -22.99 -2.52 27.17
N LEU A 272 -23.32 -1.30 26.73
CA LEU A 272 -22.33 -0.22 26.63
C LEU A 272 -21.86 0.26 28.00
N LEU A 273 -22.73 0.29 29.00
CA LEU A 273 -22.35 0.63 30.38
C LEU A 273 -21.28 -0.33 30.93
N ARG A 274 -21.47 -1.64 30.78
CA ARG A 274 -20.48 -2.64 31.21
C ARG A 274 -19.13 -2.47 30.52
N LEU A 275 -19.14 -2.10 29.24
CA LEU A 275 -17.92 -1.78 28.51
C LEU A 275 -17.24 -0.51 29.05
N LEU A 276 -18.02 0.52 29.36
CA LEU A 276 -17.50 1.73 30.01
C LEU A 276 -16.88 1.41 31.37
N GLU A 277 -17.55 0.61 32.22
CA GLU A 277 -17.05 0.19 33.54
C GLU A 277 -15.73 -0.60 33.43
N ALA A 278 -15.62 -1.48 32.42
CA ALA A 278 -14.39 -2.22 32.16
C ALA A 278 -13.22 -1.32 31.72
N GLN A 279 -13.51 -0.20 31.04
CA GLN A 279 -12.50 0.75 30.54
C GLN A 279 -12.20 1.90 31.51
N LEU A 280 -13.12 2.19 32.43
CA LEU A 280 -13.07 3.25 33.42
C LEU A 280 -13.25 2.64 34.82
N PRO A 281 -12.17 2.21 35.49
CA PRO A 281 -12.27 1.54 36.80
C PRO A 281 -12.84 2.42 37.93
N GLY A 282 -13.02 3.72 37.71
CA GLY A 282 -13.69 4.65 38.63
C GLY A 282 -15.18 4.90 38.32
N LEU A 283 -15.71 4.31 37.24
CA LEU A 283 -17.12 4.40 36.87
C LEU A 283 -17.91 3.37 37.66
N SER A 284 -18.64 3.83 38.69
CA SER A 284 -19.64 3.02 39.36
C SER A 284 -20.95 3.81 39.40
N CYS A 285 -21.90 3.44 38.56
CA CYS A 285 -23.26 3.99 38.64
C CYS A 285 -24.00 3.28 39.78
N GLY A 286 -23.54 3.51 41.01
CA GLY A 286 -24.21 3.04 42.21
C GLY A 286 -25.57 3.73 42.36
N SER A 287 -26.47 3.10 43.09
CA SER A 287 -27.78 3.61 43.51
C SER A 287 -27.68 4.80 44.49
N SER A 288 -26.88 5.81 44.15
CA SER A 288 -26.82 7.07 44.89
C SER A 288 -27.90 8.01 44.35
N PRO A 289 -28.69 8.67 45.21
CA PRO A 289 -29.75 9.56 44.77
C PRO A 289 -29.14 10.76 44.05
N TYR A 290 -29.66 11.02 42.84
CA TYR A 290 -29.88 12.33 42.21
C TYR A 290 -29.20 13.57 42.85
N ASP A 291 -27.87 13.65 42.86
CA ASP A 291 -27.16 14.82 43.41
C ASP A 291 -26.62 15.79 42.32
N GLY A 292 -27.01 15.56 41.06
CA GLY A 292 -26.52 16.34 39.90
C GLY A 292 -27.59 17.06 39.07
N LEU A 293 -28.88 16.96 39.43
CA LEU A 293 -29.94 17.65 38.71
C LEU A 293 -30.12 19.08 39.25
N ILE A 294 -29.61 20.07 38.51
CA ILE A 294 -30.09 21.45 38.67
C ILE A 294 -31.44 21.52 37.96
N TYR A 295 -32.53 21.54 38.73
CA TYR A 295 -33.86 21.86 38.22
C TYR A 295 -33.96 23.37 38.00
N GLU A 296 -33.82 23.84 36.76
CA GLU A 296 -34.37 25.13 36.39
C GLU A 296 -35.87 24.98 36.09
N GLN A 297 -36.65 25.77 36.81
CA GLN A 297 -38.10 25.73 36.80
C GLN A 297 -38.63 26.28 35.46
N GLY A 298 -39.07 25.39 34.58
CA GLY A 298 -39.85 25.73 33.39
C GLY A 298 -39.08 25.79 32.06
N SER A 299 -38.33 24.75 31.69
CA SER A 299 -37.98 24.44 30.29
C SER A 299 -37.38 23.03 30.17
N ARG A 300 -37.45 22.42 28.99
CA ARG A 300 -36.92 21.08 28.67
C ARG A 300 -35.39 20.99 28.88
N ILE A 301 -34.96 19.85 29.46
CA ILE A 301 -33.59 19.24 29.53
C ILE A 301 -32.62 19.80 30.58
N SER A 302 -32.29 18.96 31.56
CA SER A 302 -31.18 19.11 32.50
C SER A 302 -29.85 18.64 31.87
N LYS A 303 -28.90 19.54 31.66
CA LYS A 303 -27.55 19.17 31.19
C LYS A 303 -26.82 18.32 32.24
N CYS A 304 -26.51 17.08 31.91
CA CYS A 304 -25.55 16.28 32.67
C CYS A 304 -24.18 16.95 32.59
N ASN A 305 -23.67 17.45 33.73
CA ASN A 305 -22.44 18.23 33.81
C ASN A 305 -21.52 17.66 34.89
N GLY A 306 -20.21 17.61 34.66
CA GLY A 306 -19.25 17.06 35.62
C GLY A 306 -18.08 16.34 34.95
N SER A 307 -17.42 15.45 35.71
CA SER A 307 -16.41 14.55 35.13
C SER A 307 -17.08 13.59 34.14
N LEU A 308 -16.29 13.05 33.21
CA LEU A 308 -16.80 12.17 32.15
C LEU A 308 -17.58 10.97 32.71
N GLU A 309 -17.11 10.41 33.82
CA GLU A 309 -17.75 9.30 34.52
C GLU A 309 -19.14 9.70 35.05
N LYS A 310 -19.25 10.91 35.62
CA LYS A 310 -20.53 11.45 36.11
C LYS A 310 -21.51 11.70 34.96
N VAL A 311 -21.02 12.14 33.80
CA VAL A 311 -21.87 12.36 32.62
C VAL A 311 -22.47 11.04 32.14
N PHE A 312 -21.67 9.98 32.00
CA PHE A 312 -22.18 8.66 31.58
C PHE A 312 -23.20 8.09 32.57
N CYS A 313 -22.91 8.14 33.88
CA CYS A 313 -23.87 7.69 34.88
C CYS A 313 -25.14 8.54 34.91
N CYS A 314 -25.03 9.86 34.77
CA CYS A 314 -26.18 10.76 34.72
C CYS A 314 -27.10 10.44 33.54
N LEU A 315 -26.55 10.28 32.33
CA LEU A 315 -27.31 9.95 31.13
C LEU A 315 -28.00 8.58 31.25
N TYR A 316 -27.26 7.55 31.71
CA TYR A 316 -27.81 6.20 31.91
C TYR A 316 -28.93 6.19 32.95
N MET A 317 -28.69 6.78 34.12
CA MET A 317 -29.68 6.83 35.21
C MET A 317 -30.89 7.69 34.84
N HIS A 318 -30.72 8.77 34.08
CA HIS A 318 -31.82 9.57 33.57
C HIS A 318 -32.73 8.75 32.65
N ALA A 319 -32.16 8.00 31.70
CA ALA A 319 -32.92 7.13 30.82
C ALA A 319 -33.65 6.02 31.60
N ALA A 320 -32.95 5.36 32.55
CA ALA A 320 -33.53 4.33 33.39
C ALA A 320 -34.69 4.86 34.27
N PHE A 321 -34.55 6.05 34.84
CA PHE A 321 -35.60 6.69 35.62
C PHE A 321 -36.83 7.00 34.77
N LEU A 322 -36.66 7.63 33.60
CA LEU A 322 -37.77 7.91 32.68
C LEU A 322 -38.48 6.62 32.26
N HIS A 323 -37.74 5.54 31.99
CA HIS A 323 -38.31 4.23 31.69
C HIS A 323 -39.13 3.67 32.87
N SER A 324 -38.59 3.71 34.08
CA SER A 324 -39.33 3.25 35.27
C SER A 324 -40.59 4.07 35.56
N SER A 325 -40.53 5.40 35.33
CA SER A 325 -41.69 6.29 35.48
C SER A 325 -42.76 5.99 34.44
N TRP A 326 -42.37 5.68 33.20
CA TRP A 326 -43.29 5.31 32.12
C TRP A 326 -44.00 3.98 32.44
N MET A 327 -43.28 2.98 32.96
CA MET A 327 -43.86 1.69 33.38
C MET A 327 -44.86 1.81 34.54
N SER A 328 -44.67 2.79 35.43
CA SER A 328 -45.49 2.94 36.65
C SER A 328 -46.85 3.63 36.45
N LYS A 329 -47.12 4.17 35.26
CA LYS A 329 -48.26 5.08 35.02
C LYS A 329 -49.37 4.43 34.19
N GLU A 330 -50.59 4.38 34.73
CA GLU A 330 -51.83 4.18 33.95
C GLU A 330 -52.29 5.54 33.37
N VAL A 331 -51.90 5.88 32.14
CA VAL A 331 -52.16 7.22 31.55
C VAL A 331 -52.88 7.16 30.19
N SER A 332 -53.63 8.23 29.88
CA SER A 332 -54.38 8.43 28.63
C SER A 332 -53.49 8.42 27.36
N ARG A 333 -54.08 7.97 26.24
CA ARG A 333 -53.39 7.69 24.96
C ARG A 333 -52.55 8.84 24.35
N SER A 334 -52.87 10.11 24.63
CA SER A 334 -52.16 11.27 24.03
C SER A 334 -50.86 11.63 24.76
N THR A 335 -50.88 11.59 26.09
CA THR A 335 -49.69 11.87 26.93
C THR A 335 -48.69 10.71 26.88
N TYR A 336 -49.20 9.49 26.68
CA TYR A 336 -48.41 8.27 26.57
C TYR A 336 -47.38 8.29 25.42
N ARG A 337 -47.72 8.85 24.25
CA ARG A 337 -46.82 8.89 23.08
C ARG A 337 -45.68 9.90 23.24
N GLU A 338 -45.95 11.05 23.86
CA GLU A 338 -44.93 12.05 24.16
C GLU A 338 -43.94 11.54 25.22
N GLU A 339 -44.43 10.91 26.28
CA GLU A 339 -43.58 10.30 27.32
C GLU A 339 -42.72 9.16 26.75
N TYR A 340 -43.29 8.26 25.94
CA TYR A 340 -42.54 7.20 25.24
C TYR A 340 -41.39 7.78 24.41
N SER A 341 -41.68 8.82 23.60
CA SER A 341 -40.68 9.46 22.75
C SER A 341 -39.53 10.09 23.56
N ALA A 342 -39.82 10.59 24.77
CA ALA A 342 -38.81 11.14 25.67
C ALA A 342 -37.89 10.05 26.25
N VAL A 343 -38.44 8.88 26.61
CA VAL A 343 -37.64 7.73 27.09
C VAL A 343 -36.71 7.23 25.99
N VAL A 344 -37.22 7.06 24.77
CA VAL A 344 -36.43 6.63 23.60
C VAL A 344 -35.30 7.63 23.31
N ALA A 345 -35.59 8.93 23.35
CA ALA A 345 -34.58 9.97 23.17
C ALA A 345 -33.47 9.91 24.23
N ALA A 346 -33.82 9.71 25.51
CA ALA A 346 -32.84 9.63 26.60
C ALA A 346 -31.91 8.40 26.47
N TYR A 347 -32.44 7.23 26.09
CA TYR A 347 -31.59 6.06 25.82
C TYR A 347 -30.67 6.29 24.62
N HIS A 348 -31.16 6.87 23.53
CA HIS A 348 -30.33 7.17 22.37
C HIS A 348 -29.23 8.19 22.68
N GLU A 349 -29.49 9.19 23.53
CA GLU A 349 -28.48 10.15 23.97
C GLU A 349 -27.35 9.46 24.74
N PHE A 350 -27.67 8.56 25.67
CA PHE A 350 -26.67 7.75 26.36
C PHE A 350 -25.89 6.85 25.40
N LEU A 351 -26.61 6.06 24.59
CA LEU A 351 -26.01 5.08 23.67
C LEU A 351 -25.05 5.73 22.69
N ARG A 352 -25.46 6.84 22.07
CA ARG A 352 -24.62 7.60 21.14
C ARG A 352 -23.37 8.13 21.83
N THR A 353 -23.52 8.76 23.00
CA THR A 353 -22.39 9.34 23.74
C THR A 353 -21.39 8.26 24.17
N ALA A 354 -21.89 7.12 24.66
CA ALA A 354 -21.07 5.98 25.09
C ALA A 354 -20.35 5.33 23.90
N SER A 355 -21.06 5.06 22.80
CA SER A 355 -20.51 4.48 21.57
C SER A 355 -19.43 5.37 20.95
N GLU A 356 -19.69 6.68 20.82
CA GLU A 356 -18.72 7.64 20.28
C GLU A 356 -17.45 7.76 21.14
N TRP A 357 -17.54 7.53 22.45
CA TRP A 357 -16.38 7.54 23.32
C TRP A 357 -15.61 6.22 23.29
N LEU A 358 -16.31 5.09 23.40
CA LEU A 358 -15.70 3.74 23.36
C LEU A 358 -14.97 3.50 22.03
N SER A 359 -15.57 3.94 20.92
CA SER A 359 -14.96 3.86 19.59
C SER A 359 -13.63 4.61 19.48
N ARG A 360 -13.47 5.75 20.18
CA ARG A 360 -12.19 6.49 20.24
C ARG A 360 -11.20 5.82 21.19
N ARG A 361 -11.67 5.29 22.32
CA ARG A 361 -10.83 4.74 23.41
C ARG A 361 -10.18 3.40 23.08
N ALA A 362 -10.78 2.60 22.20
CA ALA A 362 -10.22 1.31 21.72
C ALA A 362 -8.79 1.41 21.12
N SER A 363 -8.24 2.61 20.99
CA SER A 363 -6.88 2.91 20.51
C SER A 363 -5.79 3.04 21.60
N ASP A 364 -6.10 2.98 22.90
CA ASP A 364 -5.10 3.24 23.96
C ASP A 364 -4.20 2.02 24.27
N ARG A 365 -2.88 2.24 24.42
CA ARG A 365 -1.84 1.17 24.35
C ARG A 365 -0.72 1.31 25.39
N PRO A 366 0.07 0.23 25.66
CA PRO A 366 1.14 0.24 26.66
C PRO A 366 2.25 1.25 26.32
N VAL A 367 2.19 2.40 26.99
CA VAL A 367 3.10 3.56 26.80
C VAL A 367 4.58 3.17 26.92
N ASN A 368 4.91 2.23 27.81
CA ASN A 368 6.29 1.77 28.04
C ASN A 368 6.88 1.06 26.81
N LEU A 369 6.08 0.20 26.15
CA LEU A 369 6.53 -0.54 24.98
C LEU A 369 6.75 0.41 23.79
N LEU A 370 5.85 1.39 23.66
CA LEU A 370 5.95 2.44 22.66
C LEU A 370 7.19 3.31 22.87
N ALA A 371 7.46 3.73 24.11
CA ALA A 371 8.65 4.52 24.45
C ALA A 371 9.95 3.76 24.13
N PHE A 372 10.01 2.47 24.43
CA PHE A 372 11.15 1.61 24.06
C PHE A 372 11.36 1.55 22.54
N GLY A 373 10.28 1.35 21.76
CA GLY A 373 10.35 1.34 20.31
C GLY A 373 10.88 2.66 19.72
N ILE A 374 10.40 3.80 20.21
CA ILE A 374 10.88 5.13 19.79
C ILE A 374 12.35 5.32 20.14
N ALA A 375 12.76 4.94 21.36
CA ALA A 375 14.16 5.05 21.78
C ALA A 375 15.09 4.20 20.88
N ALA A 376 14.68 2.98 20.52
CA ALA A 376 15.44 2.12 19.62
C ALA A 376 15.59 2.72 18.21
N MET A 377 14.53 3.30 17.65
CA MET A 377 14.59 3.97 16.35
C MET A 377 15.45 5.23 16.36
N LEU A 378 15.37 6.03 17.43
CA LEU A 378 16.23 7.21 17.62
C LEU A 378 17.71 6.80 17.69
N LEU A 379 18.02 5.77 18.47
CA LEU A 379 19.38 5.23 18.57
C LEU A 379 19.89 4.75 17.20
N SER A 380 19.09 3.98 16.46
CA SER A 380 19.43 3.51 15.11
C SER A 380 19.70 4.68 14.17
N THR A 381 18.86 5.71 14.20
CA THR A 381 19.03 6.91 13.35
C THR A 381 20.31 7.67 13.70
N LEU A 382 20.62 7.83 14.99
CA LEU A 382 21.87 8.47 15.44
C LEU A 382 23.11 7.67 15.03
N LEU A 383 23.06 6.34 15.10
CA LEU A 383 24.16 5.48 14.65
C LEU A 383 24.40 5.62 13.14
N LEU A 384 23.34 5.57 12.32
CA LEU A 384 23.45 5.74 10.86
C LEU A 384 23.99 7.13 10.49
N LEU A 385 23.50 8.18 11.12
CA LEU A 385 24.00 9.54 10.94
C LEU A 385 25.47 9.68 11.37
N GLY A 386 25.84 9.05 12.49
CA GLY A 386 27.22 8.99 12.96
C GLY A 386 28.17 8.31 11.97
N LEU A 387 27.73 7.21 11.35
CA LEU A 387 28.49 6.50 10.32
C LEU A 387 28.65 7.34 9.04
N ILE A 388 27.58 8.01 8.59
CA ILE A 388 27.65 8.93 7.44
C ILE A 388 28.63 10.08 7.74
N PHE A 389 28.55 10.67 8.93
CA PHE A 389 29.47 11.73 9.36
C PHE A 389 30.92 11.26 9.41
N PHE A 390 31.17 10.05 9.92
CA PHE A 390 32.50 9.45 9.97
C PHE A 390 33.10 9.26 8.58
N ILE A 391 32.33 8.71 7.63
CA ILE A 391 32.78 8.54 6.24
C ILE A 391 33.01 9.88 5.55
N CYS A 392 32.11 10.86 5.76
CA CYS A 392 32.32 12.23 5.28
C CYS A 392 33.63 12.83 5.79
N LYS A 393 33.96 12.61 7.08
CA LYS A 393 35.21 13.08 7.69
C LYS A 393 36.43 12.36 7.11
N GLU A 394 36.39 11.04 6.97
CA GLU A 394 37.51 10.28 6.38
C GLU A 394 37.81 10.68 4.93
N VAL A 395 36.77 10.85 4.11
CA VAL A 395 36.90 11.29 2.72
C VAL A 395 37.49 12.71 2.65
N TYR A 396 37.01 13.61 3.52
CA TYR A 396 37.52 14.98 3.61
C TYR A 396 38.99 15.06 4.05
N VAL A 397 39.41 14.22 5.00
CA VAL A 397 40.82 14.15 5.44
C VAL A 397 41.73 13.64 4.32
N GLY A 398 41.25 12.70 3.49
CA GLY A 398 41.97 12.21 2.32
C GLY A 398 42.21 13.28 1.23
N GLU A 399 41.28 14.21 1.03
CA GLU A 399 41.43 15.32 0.07
C GLU A 399 42.45 16.37 0.53
N LYS A 400 42.61 16.56 1.85
CA LYS A 400 43.51 17.56 2.46
C LYS A 400 45.01 17.26 2.29
N GLN A 401 45.38 16.07 1.83
CA GLN A 401 46.78 15.72 1.55
C GLN A 401 47.30 16.30 0.22
N ASN A 402 46.46 16.97 -0.58
CA ASN A 402 46.89 17.78 -1.72
C ASN A 402 47.18 19.24 -1.27
N PRO A 403 48.45 19.70 -1.27
CA PRO A 403 48.84 21.00 -0.71
C PRO A 403 48.41 22.22 -1.54
N SER A 404 47.77 22.06 -2.69
CA SER A 404 47.44 23.17 -3.62
C SER A 404 46.09 23.85 -3.40
N ASP A 405 45.15 23.27 -2.64
CA ASP A 405 43.78 23.80 -2.49
C ASP A 405 43.51 24.51 -1.15
N LEU A 406 44.55 24.98 -0.47
CA LEU A 406 44.48 25.57 0.87
C LEU A 406 43.70 26.91 0.98
N LYS A 407 43.07 27.41 -0.09
CA LYS A 407 42.52 28.79 -0.15
C LYS A 407 41.03 28.95 -0.47
N LYS A 408 40.21 27.90 -0.51
CA LYS A 408 38.75 28.05 -0.65
C LYS A 408 37.97 27.29 0.42
N THR A 409 38.09 27.74 1.65
CA THR A 409 37.16 27.39 2.73
C THR A 409 35.83 28.13 2.53
N SER A 410 34.93 27.55 1.73
CA SER A 410 33.50 27.90 1.78
C SER A 410 32.80 26.87 2.64
N TRP A 411 32.09 27.35 3.67
CA TRP A 411 31.06 26.57 4.34
C TRP A 411 29.99 26.17 3.30
N TRP A 412 29.63 24.87 3.30
CA TRP A 412 28.50 24.22 2.61
C TRP A 412 28.21 24.67 1.16
N HIS A 413 28.42 23.79 0.18
CA HIS A 413 27.93 24.04 -1.18
C HIS A 413 26.38 24.09 -1.20
N LEU A 414 25.81 24.90 -2.10
CA LEU A 414 24.37 25.17 -2.16
C LEU A 414 23.52 23.90 -2.38
N ASP A 415 24.03 22.94 -3.14
CA ASP A 415 23.43 21.62 -3.33
C ASP A 415 23.41 20.77 -2.06
N GLU A 416 24.45 20.85 -1.24
CA GLU A 416 24.51 20.16 0.07
C GLU A 416 23.49 20.74 1.05
N ALA A 417 23.45 22.07 1.15
CA ALA A 417 22.47 22.78 1.97
C ALA A 417 21.04 22.50 1.51
N PHE A 418 20.81 22.42 0.19
CA PHE A 418 19.51 22.06 -0.37
C PHE A 418 19.09 20.63 0.00
N CYS A 419 19.97 19.63 -0.16
CA CYS A 419 19.65 18.24 0.20
C CYS A 419 19.29 18.07 1.68
N VAL A 420 19.98 18.75 2.60
CA VAL A 420 19.64 18.74 4.03
C VAL A 420 18.35 19.51 4.30
N GLY A 421 18.14 20.65 3.63
CA GLY A 421 16.91 21.43 3.72
C GLY A 421 15.67 20.64 3.27
N VAL A 422 15.79 19.81 2.24
CA VAL A 422 14.72 18.91 1.77
C VAL A 422 14.25 17.99 2.90
N ILE A 423 15.17 17.37 3.64
CA ILE A 423 14.82 16.47 4.77
C ILE A 423 14.03 17.23 5.84
N LEU A 424 14.48 18.44 6.18
CA LEU A 424 13.79 19.28 7.17
C LEU A 424 12.38 19.64 6.72
N ILE A 425 12.22 20.05 5.45
CA ILE A 425 10.91 20.40 4.89
C ILE A 425 9.98 19.18 4.89
N LEU A 426 10.47 18.00 4.51
CA LEU A 426 9.68 16.76 4.53
C LEU A 426 9.23 16.39 5.95
N VAL A 427 10.13 16.49 6.94
CA VAL A 427 9.78 16.22 8.35
C VAL A 427 8.71 17.20 8.84
N LEU A 428 8.81 18.48 8.49
CA LEU A 428 7.81 19.48 8.87
C LEU A 428 6.48 19.27 8.13
N SER A 429 6.52 18.91 6.84
CA SER A 429 5.32 18.71 6.02
C SER A 429 4.49 17.51 6.49
N MET A 430 5.14 16.49 7.05
CA MET A 430 4.48 15.31 7.61
C MET A 430 3.48 15.62 8.72
N GLY A 431 3.58 16.79 9.38
CA GLY A 431 2.63 17.22 10.42
C GLY A 431 1.27 17.69 9.89
N SER A 432 1.11 17.87 8.59
CA SER A 432 -0.15 18.31 7.96
C SER A 432 -0.77 17.20 7.12
N SER A 433 -2.06 16.90 7.34
CA SER A 433 -2.77 15.88 6.55
C SER A 433 -2.78 16.20 5.06
N SER A 434 -3.01 17.47 4.69
CA SER A 434 -3.03 17.89 3.28
C SER A 434 -1.67 17.74 2.59
N MET A 435 -0.57 17.97 3.32
CA MET A 435 0.78 17.80 2.77
C MET A 435 1.19 16.33 2.67
N VAL A 436 0.67 15.47 3.56
CA VAL A 436 0.85 14.02 3.48
C VAL A 436 0.10 13.47 2.27
N GLU A 437 -1.13 13.92 2.02
CA GLU A 437 -1.88 13.53 0.81
C GLU A 437 -1.20 14.00 -0.48
N GLU A 438 -0.58 15.18 -0.45
CA GLU A 438 0.01 15.85 -1.62
C GLU A 438 1.56 15.74 -1.70
N GLU A 439 2.14 14.75 -1.01
CA GLU A 439 3.59 14.57 -0.89
C GLU A 439 4.31 14.43 -2.24
N GLN A 440 3.62 13.89 -3.26
CA GLN A 440 4.09 13.81 -4.64
C GLN A 440 4.65 15.15 -5.16
N TYR A 441 4.03 16.28 -4.80
CA TYR A 441 4.45 17.60 -5.26
C TYR A 441 5.81 17.98 -4.74
N LEU A 442 6.09 17.66 -3.48
CA LEU A 442 7.37 17.90 -2.83
C LEU A 442 8.47 17.11 -3.54
N TRP A 443 8.25 15.80 -3.77
CA TRP A 443 9.25 14.96 -4.43
C TRP A 443 9.56 15.37 -5.87
N HIS A 444 8.54 15.71 -6.66
CA HIS A 444 8.76 16.22 -8.01
C HIS A 444 9.45 17.59 -8.00
N PHE A 445 9.08 18.50 -7.09
CA PHE A 445 9.71 19.81 -6.97
C PHE A 445 11.18 19.69 -6.57
N PHE A 446 11.50 18.89 -5.56
CA PHE A 446 12.87 18.70 -5.08
C PHE A 446 13.76 18.01 -6.12
N SER A 447 13.25 16.98 -6.80
CA SER A 447 13.99 16.28 -7.86
C SER A 447 14.30 17.21 -9.05
N CYS A 448 13.33 18.01 -9.49
CA CYS A 448 13.56 19.00 -10.55
C CYS A 448 14.57 20.07 -10.13
N THR A 449 14.42 20.62 -8.92
CA THR A 449 15.30 21.69 -8.41
C THR A 449 16.74 21.21 -8.29
N LEU A 450 16.97 20.00 -7.79
CA LEU A 450 18.31 19.42 -7.68
C LEU A 450 18.96 19.20 -9.05
N ASN A 451 18.19 18.75 -10.04
CA ASN A 451 18.65 18.65 -11.43
C ASN A 451 19.02 20.02 -12.03
N PHE A 452 18.28 21.09 -11.72
CA PHE A 452 18.67 22.46 -12.10
C PHE A 452 19.96 22.92 -11.41
N LEU A 453 20.19 22.53 -10.15
CA LEU A 453 21.44 22.83 -9.44
C LEU A 453 22.63 22.10 -10.07
N PHE A 454 22.45 20.85 -10.49
CA PHE A 454 23.44 20.09 -11.25
C PHE A 454 23.72 20.75 -12.59
N MET A 455 22.69 21.27 -13.27
CA MET A 455 22.85 21.99 -14.53
C MET A 455 23.65 23.27 -14.34
N ARG A 456 23.33 24.04 -13.29
CA ARG A 456 24.05 25.28 -12.96
C ARG A 456 25.54 25.03 -12.74
N LYS A 457 25.89 23.98 -11.98
CA LYS A 457 27.29 23.61 -11.74
C LYS A 457 27.99 23.09 -13.00
N ALA A 458 27.31 22.28 -13.83
CA ALA A 458 27.83 21.83 -15.11
C ALA A 458 28.10 22.98 -16.10
N ILE A 459 27.29 24.04 -16.07
CA ILE A 459 27.53 25.25 -16.88
C ILE A 459 28.68 26.09 -16.31
N GLN A 460 28.79 26.22 -14.98
CA GLN A 460 29.86 26.96 -14.34
C GLN A 460 31.25 26.36 -14.59
N SER A 461 31.36 25.02 -14.65
CA SER A 461 32.63 24.36 -14.98
C SER A 461 33.12 24.68 -16.39
N VAL A 462 32.20 24.85 -17.36
CA VAL A 462 32.52 25.26 -18.74
C VAL A 462 33.11 26.68 -18.79
N GLN A 463 32.63 27.60 -17.96
CA GLN A 463 33.08 29.00 -17.97
C GLN A 463 34.45 29.18 -17.28
N GLY A 464 34.76 28.40 -16.25
CA GLY A 464 36.03 28.45 -15.53
C GLY A 464 37.24 27.90 -16.29
N GLY A 465 37.03 26.99 -17.25
CA GLY A 465 38.08 26.33 -18.03
C GLY A 465 38.68 27.16 -19.20
N ARG A 466 38.22 28.39 -19.44
CA ARG A 466 38.66 29.23 -20.58
C ARG A 466 40.13 29.70 -20.55
N ALA A 467 40.92 29.34 -19.53
CA ALA A 467 42.26 29.89 -19.31
C ALA A 467 43.45 28.94 -19.63
N GLY A 468 43.27 27.73 -20.18
CA GLY A 468 44.41 26.81 -20.41
C GLY A 468 44.28 25.79 -21.54
N LYS A 469 45.18 25.91 -22.54
CA LYS A 469 45.63 24.98 -23.61
C LYS A 469 44.56 24.31 -24.52
N ASN A 470 44.75 24.45 -25.83
CA ASN A 470 43.78 24.17 -26.90
C ASN A 470 43.42 22.68 -27.18
N PHE A 471 44.16 21.69 -26.68
CA PHE A 471 43.91 20.26 -26.99
C PHE A 471 43.03 19.53 -25.95
N SER A 472 43.07 19.95 -24.67
CA SER A 472 42.13 19.47 -23.63
C SER A 472 40.71 19.98 -23.86
N LEU A 473 40.57 21.09 -24.57
CA LEU A 473 39.32 21.84 -24.75
C LEU A 473 38.24 21.08 -25.54
N LEU A 474 38.61 20.26 -26.52
CA LEU A 474 37.64 19.50 -27.34
C LEU A 474 37.04 18.30 -26.58
N LYS A 475 37.88 17.58 -25.82
CA LYS A 475 37.48 16.43 -24.99
C LYS A 475 36.63 16.88 -23.79
N GLU A 476 36.96 18.03 -23.22
CA GLU A 476 36.22 18.67 -22.13
C GLU A 476 34.88 19.23 -22.60
N LYS A 477 34.82 19.83 -23.79
CA LYS A 477 33.55 20.29 -24.41
C LYS A 477 32.59 19.14 -24.69
N ASN A 478 33.06 18.02 -25.23
CA ASN A 478 32.21 16.84 -25.44
C ASN A 478 31.69 16.26 -24.12
N ARG A 479 32.53 16.18 -23.07
CA ARG A 479 32.14 15.72 -21.72
C ARG A 479 31.01 16.57 -21.13
N THR A 480 31.11 17.90 -21.23
CA THR A 480 30.08 18.81 -20.71
C THR A 480 28.78 18.75 -21.53
N GLY A 481 28.86 18.51 -22.84
CA GLY A 481 27.69 18.28 -23.70
C GLY A 481 26.87 17.06 -23.26
N PHE A 482 27.53 15.94 -22.98
CA PHE A 482 26.85 14.74 -22.47
C PHE A 482 26.26 14.93 -21.07
N GLN A 483 26.93 15.66 -20.17
CA GLN A 483 26.38 16.01 -18.85
C GLN A 483 25.09 16.82 -18.98
N ILE A 484 25.13 17.93 -19.74
CA ILE A 484 23.99 18.81 -19.94
C ILE A 484 22.84 18.07 -20.63
N GLY A 485 23.15 17.28 -21.68
CA GLY A 485 22.16 16.44 -22.35
C GLY A 485 21.48 15.44 -21.43
N SER A 486 22.23 14.82 -20.52
CA SER A 486 21.68 13.89 -19.52
C SER A 486 20.70 14.60 -18.57
N ILE A 487 21.02 15.81 -18.12
CA ILE A 487 20.14 16.59 -17.24
C ILE A 487 18.87 17.02 -17.98
N PHE A 488 18.96 17.41 -19.26
CA PHE A 488 17.76 17.69 -20.06
C PHE A 488 16.85 16.47 -20.16
N MET A 489 17.41 15.27 -20.36
CA MET A 489 16.63 14.03 -20.36
C MET A 489 15.94 13.79 -19.01
N LEU A 490 16.62 14.04 -17.88
CA LEU A 490 16.04 13.94 -16.54
C LEU A 490 14.88 14.91 -16.33
N LEU A 491 15.03 16.16 -16.76
CA LEU A 491 13.99 17.20 -16.63
C LEU A 491 12.77 16.94 -17.51
N ILE A 492 12.98 16.55 -18.78
CA ILE A 492 11.87 16.24 -19.72
C ILE A 492 11.10 15.02 -19.24
N SER A 493 11.80 13.91 -18.96
CA SER A 493 11.15 12.69 -18.45
C SER A 493 10.43 12.95 -17.13
N GLY A 494 11.04 13.70 -16.20
CA GLY A 494 10.41 14.06 -14.93
C GLY A 494 9.16 14.92 -15.11
N ARG A 495 9.14 15.81 -16.10
CA ARG A 495 7.95 16.64 -16.41
C ARG A 495 6.80 15.79 -16.96
N VAL A 496 7.10 14.86 -17.87
CA VAL A 496 6.08 13.94 -18.43
C VAL A 496 5.53 13.04 -17.33
N MET A 497 6.40 12.44 -16.51
CA MET A 497 5.98 11.58 -15.41
C MET A 497 5.13 12.28 -14.36
N ARG A 498 5.44 13.54 -14.01
CA ARG A 498 4.59 14.35 -13.11
C ARG A 498 3.19 14.59 -13.68
N GLY A 499 3.06 14.65 -15.01
CA GLY A 499 1.76 14.78 -15.68
C GLY A 499 1.06 13.46 -15.93
N TRP A 500 1.74 12.32 -15.71
CA TRP A 500 1.22 11.01 -16.08
C TRP A 500 0.07 10.59 -15.20
N HIS A 501 0.36 10.49 -13.90
CA HIS A 501 -0.59 10.30 -12.82
C HIS A 501 -0.54 11.54 -11.93
N GLN A 502 -1.67 12.22 -11.78
CA GLN A 502 -1.82 13.32 -10.84
C GLN A 502 -2.70 12.83 -9.69
N GLY A 503 -2.04 12.32 -8.65
CA GLY A 503 -2.72 11.83 -7.45
C GLY A 503 -3.16 12.97 -6.52
N GLY A 504 -3.50 12.62 -5.29
CA GLY A 504 -3.89 13.60 -4.27
C GLY A 504 -5.32 14.11 -4.43
N VAL A 505 -5.89 14.59 -3.33
CA VAL A 505 -7.31 14.99 -3.26
C VAL A 505 -7.63 16.12 -4.23
N ASN A 506 -6.66 16.99 -4.55
CA ASN A 506 -6.89 18.13 -5.44
C ASN A 506 -7.06 17.75 -6.93
N TRP A 507 -6.65 16.54 -7.32
CA TRP A 507 -6.60 16.11 -8.73
C TRP A 507 -7.48 14.89 -9.02
N THR A 508 -8.23 14.40 -8.03
CA THR A 508 -9.14 13.26 -8.20
C THR A 508 -10.09 13.48 -9.37
N ASN A 509 -10.65 14.69 -9.48
CA ASN A 509 -11.67 15.04 -10.47
C ASN A 509 -11.09 15.65 -11.76
N LEU A 510 -9.78 15.91 -11.80
CA LEU A 510 -9.13 16.47 -12.98
C LEU A 510 -8.55 15.35 -13.83
N PRO A 511 -8.64 15.45 -15.16
CA PRO A 511 -8.08 14.44 -16.02
C PRO A 511 -6.57 14.66 -16.19
N ASP A 512 -5.80 13.58 -16.05
CA ASP A 512 -4.36 13.53 -16.31
C ASP A 512 -4.07 12.73 -17.59
N ILE A 513 -2.78 12.56 -17.96
CA ILE A 513 -2.41 11.84 -19.19
C ILE A 513 -2.92 10.39 -19.15
N SER A 514 -2.91 9.76 -17.98
CA SER A 514 -3.38 8.38 -17.83
C SER A 514 -4.88 8.24 -18.13
N LYS A 515 -5.70 9.11 -17.52
CA LYS A 515 -7.16 9.15 -17.73
C LYS A 515 -7.52 9.52 -19.16
N TRP A 516 -6.77 10.45 -19.77
CA TRP A 516 -6.94 10.77 -21.20
C TRP A 516 -6.68 9.57 -22.10
N LEU A 517 -5.68 8.76 -21.78
CA LEU A 517 -5.36 7.58 -22.57
C LEU A 517 -6.40 6.47 -22.38
N GLU A 518 -6.91 6.28 -21.17
CA GLU A 518 -8.00 5.35 -20.89
C GLU A 518 -9.28 5.74 -21.65
N GLN A 519 -9.62 7.04 -21.68
CA GLN A 519 -10.74 7.57 -22.45
C GLN A 519 -10.56 7.42 -23.97
N ALA A 520 -9.31 7.44 -24.46
CA ALA A 520 -9.00 7.23 -25.89
C ALA A 520 -9.21 5.77 -26.34
N GLY A 521 -9.40 4.84 -25.41
CA GLY A 521 -9.72 3.44 -25.68
C GLY A 521 -8.52 2.49 -25.64
N SER A 522 -8.82 1.20 -25.53
CA SER A 522 -7.84 0.11 -25.32
C SER A 522 -6.78 -0.01 -26.41
N ASP A 523 -7.11 0.33 -27.66
CA ASP A 523 -6.19 0.20 -28.80
C ASP A 523 -5.00 1.17 -28.69
N HIS A 524 -5.23 2.38 -28.18
CA HIS A 524 -4.18 3.37 -27.95
C HIS A 524 -3.27 2.95 -26.80
N VAL A 525 -3.85 2.44 -25.70
CA VAL A 525 -3.10 1.89 -24.56
C VAL A 525 -2.19 0.76 -25.01
N LYS A 526 -2.73 -0.19 -25.78
CA LYS A 526 -1.97 -1.34 -26.33
C LYS A 526 -0.82 -0.89 -27.24
N SER A 527 -1.06 0.11 -28.09
CA SER A 527 -0.04 0.65 -28.99
C SER A 527 1.12 1.30 -28.22
N ILE A 528 0.82 2.09 -27.18
CA ILE A 528 1.84 2.71 -26.32
C ILE A 528 2.60 1.65 -25.52
N GLN A 529 1.91 0.60 -25.05
CA GLN A 529 2.52 -0.49 -24.30
C GLN A 529 3.52 -1.28 -25.15
N LEU A 530 3.16 -1.62 -26.39
CA LEU A 530 4.07 -2.29 -27.33
C LEU A 530 5.26 -1.41 -27.72
N PHE A 531 5.00 -0.11 -27.96
CA PHE A 531 6.05 0.85 -28.25
C PHE A 531 7.04 0.99 -27.09
N SER A 532 6.52 1.11 -25.86
CA SER A 532 7.34 1.20 -24.66
C SER A 532 8.17 -0.07 -24.46
N GLY A 533 7.55 -1.26 -24.56
CA GLY A 533 8.25 -2.54 -24.42
C GLY A 533 9.38 -2.71 -25.44
N LEU A 534 9.15 -2.33 -26.70
CA LEU A 534 10.19 -2.36 -27.73
C LEU A 534 11.33 -1.39 -27.42
N LEU A 535 11.02 -0.17 -26.99
CA LEU A 535 12.03 0.83 -26.68
C LEU A 535 12.85 0.45 -25.44
N VAL A 536 12.24 -0.18 -24.43
CA VAL A 536 12.95 -0.75 -23.27
C VAL A 536 13.99 -1.77 -23.75
N ILE A 537 13.63 -2.68 -24.66
CA ILE A 537 14.57 -3.67 -25.22
C ILE A 537 15.71 -2.97 -25.99
N ILE A 538 15.38 -2.02 -26.85
CA ILE A 538 16.37 -1.29 -27.68
C ILE A 538 17.35 -0.52 -26.81
N LEU A 539 16.87 0.27 -25.85
CA LEU A 539 17.72 1.06 -24.94
C LEU A 539 18.57 0.17 -24.04
N SER A 540 18.01 -0.96 -23.59
CA SER A 540 18.74 -1.96 -22.81
C SER A 540 19.90 -2.53 -23.62
N LEU A 541 19.66 -2.98 -24.85
CA LEU A 541 20.73 -3.50 -25.70
C LEU A 541 21.77 -2.43 -26.05
N ALA A 542 21.33 -1.22 -26.41
CA ALA A 542 22.22 -0.11 -26.73
C ALA A 542 23.16 0.24 -25.56
N SER A 543 22.64 0.26 -24.32
CA SER A 543 23.47 0.53 -23.13
C SER A 543 24.52 -0.55 -22.85
N LEU A 544 24.24 -1.81 -23.18
CA LEU A 544 25.23 -2.90 -23.11
C LEU A 544 26.34 -2.74 -24.16
N PHE A 545 25.97 -2.35 -25.39
CA PHE A 545 26.92 -2.13 -26.49
C PHE A 545 27.89 -0.96 -26.24
N ILE A 546 27.47 0.08 -25.51
CA ILE A 546 28.33 1.22 -25.16
C ILE A 546 29.59 0.79 -24.40
N VAL A 547 29.53 -0.30 -23.62
CA VAL A 547 30.70 -0.83 -22.87
C VAL A 547 31.77 -1.42 -23.79
N GLY A 548 31.48 -1.67 -25.08
CA GLY A 548 32.47 -2.08 -26.07
C GLY A 548 33.09 -3.46 -25.84
N SER A 549 32.46 -4.29 -24.99
CA SER A 549 32.97 -5.62 -24.64
C SER A 549 32.33 -6.71 -25.51
N ASN A 550 33.06 -7.19 -26.52
CA ASN A 550 32.67 -8.33 -27.37
C ASN A 550 32.96 -9.70 -26.73
N THR A 551 32.78 -9.83 -25.41
CA THR A 551 33.02 -11.13 -24.75
C THR A 551 31.81 -12.03 -24.86
N LYS A 552 32.07 -13.32 -25.09
CA LYS A 552 31.03 -14.36 -25.26
C LYS A 552 29.98 -14.31 -24.13
N PHE A 553 30.41 -14.05 -22.90
CA PHE A 553 29.50 -13.94 -21.76
C PHE A 553 28.56 -12.73 -21.84
N VAL A 554 29.07 -11.53 -22.15
CA VAL A 554 28.24 -10.31 -22.31
C VAL A 554 27.22 -10.49 -23.45
N LEU A 555 27.62 -11.16 -24.54
CA LEU A 555 26.70 -11.50 -25.63
C LEU A 555 25.61 -12.50 -25.20
N VAL A 556 25.96 -13.52 -24.41
CA VAL A 556 24.98 -14.48 -23.85
C VAL A 556 23.98 -13.77 -22.93
N VAL A 557 24.46 -12.86 -22.07
CA VAL A 557 23.61 -12.05 -21.20
C VAL A 557 22.68 -11.15 -22.02
N GLY A 558 23.22 -10.42 -23.00
CA GLY A 558 22.43 -9.58 -23.89
C GLY A 558 21.38 -10.37 -24.69
N PHE A 559 21.74 -11.54 -25.21
CA PHE A 559 20.82 -12.43 -25.92
C PHE A 559 19.72 -12.96 -24.99
N SER A 560 20.06 -13.36 -23.77
CA SER A 560 19.09 -13.88 -22.80
C SER A 560 18.10 -12.79 -22.35
N SER A 561 18.57 -11.56 -22.16
CA SER A 561 17.72 -10.39 -21.89
C SER A 561 16.83 -10.04 -23.09
N LEU A 562 17.33 -10.15 -24.33
CA LEU A 562 16.52 -9.97 -25.54
C LEU A 562 15.41 -11.03 -25.64
N MET A 563 15.72 -12.30 -25.40
CA MET A 563 14.72 -13.38 -25.38
C MET A 563 13.66 -13.13 -24.32
N SER A 564 14.06 -12.70 -23.13
CA SER A 564 13.13 -12.29 -22.07
C SER A 564 12.21 -11.16 -22.52
N GLY A 565 12.77 -10.12 -23.14
CA GLY A 565 12.00 -9.01 -23.69
C GLY A 565 11.01 -9.43 -24.78
N LEU A 566 11.42 -10.30 -25.70
CA LEU A 566 10.54 -10.83 -26.75
C LEU A 566 9.38 -11.65 -26.18
N LEU A 567 9.61 -12.44 -25.13
CA LEU A 567 8.53 -13.16 -24.43
C LEU A 567 7.55 -12.21 -23.74
N VAL A 568 8.03 -11.10 -23.16
CA VAL A 568 7.16 -10.04 -22.64
C VAL A 568 6.30 -9.46 -23.76
N ILE A 569 6.88 -9.08 -24.91
CA ILE A 569 6.11 -8.59 -26.06
C ILE A 569 5.09 -9.63 -26.55
N LEU A 570 5.46 -10.92 -26.60
CA LEU A 570 4.54 -12.00 -26.98
C LEU A 570 3.35 -12.08 -26.00
N HIS A 571 3.60 -11.94 -24.70
CA HIS A 571 2.55 -11.89 -23.69
C HIS A 571 1.60 -10.71 -23.93
N LEU A 572 2.15 -9.52 -24.18
CA LEU A 572 1.39 -8.29 -24.46
C LEU A 572 0.52 -8.39 -25.71
N ILE A 573 1.00 -9.03 -26.78
CA ILE A 573 0.25 -9.19 -28.03
C ILE A 573 -0.92 -10.16 -27.83
N LYS A 574 -0.67 -11.30 -27.19
CA LYS A 574 -1.58 -12.47 -27.24
C LYS A 574 -2.72 -12.44 -26.23
N HIS A 575 -2.53 -11.83 -25.05
CA HIS A 575 -3.44 -12.05 -23.91
C HIS A 575 -4.21 -10.81 -23.45
N GLN A 576 -4.22 -9.71 -24.21
CA GLN A 576 -4.87 -8.47 -23.79
C GLN A 576 -6.12 -8.08 -24.61
N ASP A 577 -6.42 -8.75 -25.72
CA ASP A 577 -7.68 -8.55 -26.48
C ASP A 577 -8.89 -9.25 -25.82
N SER A 578 -8.68 -9.93 -24.70
CA SER A 578 -9.72 -10.68 -23.99
C SER A 578 -9.82 -10.24 -22.53
N MET A 579 -10.41 -9.06 -22.30
CA MET A 579 -10.89 -8.64 -20.97
C MET A 579 -11.91 -9.63 -20.36
N PHE A 580 -12.39 -10.62 -21.13
CA PHE A 580 -13.55 -11.47 -20.79
C PHE A 580 -13.28 -12.98 -20.83
N ALA A 581 -12.05 -13.44 -21.04
CA ALA A 581 -11.74 -14.87 -21.01
C ALA A 581 -11.07 -15.26 -19.68
N PRO A 582 -11.49 -16.35 -19.01
CA PRO A 582 -10.79 -16.87 -17.84
C PRO A 582 -9.32 -17.08 -18.21
N SER A 583 -8.42 -16.66 -17.31
CA SER A 583 -6.97 -16.76 -17.50
C SER A 583 -6.62 -18.15 -18.04
N SER A 584 -6.31 -18.23 -19.33
CA SER A 584 -6.03 -19.52 -19.94
C SER A 584 -4.79 -20.09 -19.25
N TYR A 585 -4.79 -21.39 -18.98
CA TYR A 585 -3.62 -22.11 -18.46
C TYR A 585 -2.33 -21.74 -19.23
N SER A 586 -2.46 -21.48 -20.54
CA SER A 586 -1.36 -21.04 -21.41
C SER A 586 -0.85 -19.62 -21.10
N ALA A 587 -1.70 -18.69 -20.66
CA ALA A 587 -1.28 -17.35 -20.24
C ALA A 587 -0.45 -17.40 -18.95
N THR A 588 -0.91 -18.16 -17.95
CA THR A 588 -0.22 -18.33 -16.67
C THR A 588 1.13 -19.01 -16.87
N LEU A 589 1.17 -20.07 -17.69
CA LEU A 589 2.42 -20.77 -18.03
C LEU A 589 3.43 -19.85 -18.73
N LEU A 590 2.97 -18.98 -19.65
CA LEU A 590 3.84 -18.02 -20.34
C LEU A 590 4.46 -17.04 -19.35
N VAL A 591 3.68 -16.50 -18.42
CA VAL A 591 4.18 -15.59 -17.38
C VAL A 591 5.18 -16.29 -16.45
N GLN A 592 4.87 -17.53 -16.02
CA GLN A 592 5.81 -18.32 -15.20
C GLN A 592 7.13 -18.58 -15.93
N THR A 593 7.07 -18.79 -17.25
CA THR A 593 8.27 -18.93 -18.10
C THR A 593 9.08 -17.62 -18.13
N ILE A 594 8.41 -16.47 -18.20
CA ILE A 594 9.06 -15.15 -18.12
C ILE A 594 9.75 -14.99 -16.76
N TYR A 595 9.07 -15.31 -15.64
CA TYR A 595 9.67 -15.22 -14.30
C TYR A 595 10.89 -16.12 -14.15
N ALA A 596 10.80 -17.37 -14.63
CA ALA A 596 11.93 -18.30 -14.59
C ALA A 596 13.11 -17.78 -15.43
N LEU A 597 12.87 -17.26 -16.64
CA LEU A 597 13.94 -16.76 -17.50
C LEU A 597 14.58 -15.48 -16.92
N VAL A 598 13.78 -14.50 -16.50
CA VAL A 598 14.28 -13.25 -15.91
C VAL A 598 15.04 -13.54 -14.60
N GLY A 599 14.52 -14.43 -13.76
CA GLY A 599 15.16 -14.85 -12.51
C GLY A 599 16.48 -15.62 -12.73
N THR A 600 16.51 -16.54 -13.70
CA THR A 600 17.74 -17.29 -14.02
C THR A 600 18.81 -16.39 -14.63
N VAL A 601 18.43 -15.42 -15.48
CA VAL A 601 19.37 -14.43 -16.03
C VAL A 601 19.96 -13.54 -14.94
N THR A 602 19.14 -13.00 -14.04
CA THR A 602 19.62 -12.13 -12.94
C THR A 602 20.51 -12.85 -11.93
N LEU A 603 20.11 -14.05 -11.50
CA LEU A 603 20.89 -14.85 -10.56
C LEU A 603 22.16 -15.40 -11.22
N GLY A 604 22.03 -15.87 -12.46
CA GLY A 604 23.15 -16.39 -13.25
C GLY A 604 24.22 -15.33 -13.51
N THR A 605 23.85 -14.10 -13.86
CA THR A 605 24.84 -13.02 -14.05
C THR A 605 25.51 -12.63 -12.75
N SER A 606 24.76 -12.41 -11.67
CA SER A 606 25.33 -11.98 -10.38
C SER A 606 26.27 -13.02 -9.76
N VAL A 607 25.97 -14.32 -9.92
CA VAL A 607 26.79 -15.40 -9.37
C VAL A 607 27.94 -15.80 -10.29
N ALA A 608 27.68 -15.99 -11.60
CA ALA A 608 28.65 -16.58 -12.52
C ALA A 608 29.60 -15.55 -13.14
N LEU A 609 29.15 -14.32 -13.45
CA LEU A 609 29.99 -13.33 -14.13
C LEU A 609 31.31 -13.06 -13.39
N PRO A 610 31.34 -12.87 -12.04
CA PRO A 610 32.59 -12.62 -11.32
C PRO A 610 33.65 -13.70 -11.56
N TRP A 611 33.25 -14.94 -11.84
CA TRP A 611 34.16 -16.04 -12.12
C TRP A 611 34.79 -16.01 -13.53
N PHE A 612 34.17 -15.33 -14.50
CA PHE A 612 34.63 -15.31 -15.90
C PHE A 612 35.23 -13.97 -16.34
N THR A 613 35.19 -12.96 -15.48
CA THR A 613 35.71 -11.59 -15.73
C THR A 613 37.20 -11.55 -16.04
N THR A 614 37.98 -12.54 -15.65
CA THR A 614 39.43 -12.46 -15.83
C THR A 614 39.94 -12.92 -17.20
N SER A 615 39.10 -13.54 -18.05
CA SER A 615 39.38 -13.76 -19.49
C SER A 615 39.06 -12.54 -20.36
N TRP A 616 38.47 -11.50 -19.76
CA TRP A 616 37.87 -10.34 -20.42
C TRP A 616 38.90 -9.25 -20.79
N ILE A 617 39.85 -8.96 -19.91
CA ILE A 617 40.75 -7.78 -20.06
C ILE A 617 41.96 -8.05 -20.95
N TYR A 618 42.40 -9.30 -21.09
CA TYR A 618 43.58 -9.63 -21.91
C TYR A 618 43.38 -9.33 -23.41
N ASN A 619 42.13 -9.26 -23.88
CA ASN A 619 41.77 -8.93 -25.26
C ASN A 619 41.16 -7.52 -25.45
N ALA A 620 40.82 -6.80 -24.39
CA ALA A 620 40.08 -5.53 -24.46
C ALA A 620 40.96 -4.27 -24.41
N SER A 621 42.29 -4.44 -24.34
CA SER A 621 43.25 -3.34 -24.13
C SER A 621 43.35 -2.32 -25.26
N SER A 622 42.58 -2.44 -26.35
CA SER A 622 42.59 -1.47 -27.45
C SER A 622 41.41 -0.48 -27.51
N ASN A 623 40.26 -0.73 -26.84
CA ASN A 623 39.02 0.04 -27.07
C ASN A 623 38.18 0.39 -25.81
N SER A 624 38.64 0.13 -24.59
CA SER A 624 37.77 0.30 -23.39
C SER A 624 37.64 1.76 -22.91
N ILE A 625 36.44 2.13 -22.43
CA ILE A 625 36.10 3.40 -21.76
C ILE A 625 37.03 3.75 -20.58
N PHE A 626 37.74 2.75 -20.02
CA PHE A 626 38.63 2.87 -18.86
C PHE A 626 40.11 2.89 -19.23
N HIS A 627 40.52 3.73 -20.19
CA HIS A 627 41.93 3.87 -20.58
C HIS A 627 42.81 4.35 -19.40
N ILE A 628 43.90 3.63 -19.12
CA ILE A 628 44.97 4.04 -18.19
C ILE A 628 46.31 3.99 -18.94
N SER A 629 47.01 5.11 -18.98
CA SER A 629 48.41 5.23 -19.41
C SER A 629 49.28 5.37 -18.15
N THR A 630 50.03 4.34 -17.76
CA THR A 630 51.08 4.45 -16.71
C THR A 630 52.15 3.36 -16.86
N SER A 631 53.41 3.70 -16.51
CA SER A 631 54.65 2.93 -16.76
C SER A 631 55.18 2.11 -15.57
N ASN A 632 54.42 1.91 -14.47
CA ASN A 632 54.93 1.27 -13.24
C ASN A 632 54.26 -0.09 -12.92
N PRO A 633 55.00 -1.22 -12.76
CA PRO A 633 54.43 -2.58 -12.69
C PRO A 633 53.58 -2.89 -11.44
N ASN A 634 53.96 -2.36 -10.26
CA ASN A 634 53.21 -2.59 -9.02
C ASN A 634 51.90 -1.79 -8.98
N GLU A 635 51.90 -0.61 -9.61
CA GLU A 635 50.72 0.25 -9.77
C GLU A 635 49.72 -0.37 -10.77
N LEU A 636 50.22 -1.06 -11.80
CA LEU A 636 49.42 -1.84 -12.75
C LEU A 636 48.59 -2.94 -12.06
N ARG A 637 49.13 -3.57 -11.00
CA ARG A 637 48.60 -4.78 -10.35
C ARG A 637 47.39 -4.54 -9.41
N HIS A 638 47.26 -3.33 -8.86
CA HIS A 638 46.08 -2.92 -8.08
C HIS A 638 45.03 -2.24 -8.98
N LYS A 639 45.46 -1.49 -10.00
CA LYS A 639 44.57 -0.91 -11.00
C LYS A 639 43.83 -1.96 -11.82
N SER A 640 44.43 -3.13 -12.08
CA SER A 640 43.75 -4.23 -12.81
C SER A 640 42.55 -4.81 -12.05
N LEU A 641 42.67 -5.07 -10.75
CA LEU A 641 41.59 -5.66 -9.94
C LEU A 641 40.38 -4.71 -9.81
N LEU A 642 40.64 -3.41 -9.61
CA LEU A 642 39.58 -2.41 -9.51
C LEU A 642 38.83 -2.26 -10.84
N LEU A 643 39.55 -2.36 -11.96
CA LEU A 643 38.96 -2.34 -13.29
C LEU A 643 38.08 -3.57 -13.55
N GLU A 644 38.57 -4.77 -13.23
CA GLU A 644 37.78 -6.02 -13.31
C GLU A 644 36.51 -5.94 -12.46
N LEU A 645 36.62 -5.45 -11.24
CA LEU A 645 35.50 -5.25 -10.32
C LEU A 645 34.44 -4.31 -10.90
N ARG A 646 34.86 -3.13 -11.38
CA ARG A 646 33.93 -2.15 -11.95
C ARG A 646 33.16 -2.73 -13.11
N SER A 647 33.86 -3.36 -14.05
CA SER A 647 33.20 -3.89 -15.24
C SER A 647 32.28 -5.06 -14.95
N ALA A 648 32.60 -5.91 -13.97
CA ALA A 648 31.68 -6.92 -13.47
C ALA A 648 30.41 -6.27 -12.88
N LEU A 649 30.57 -5.27 -12.00
CA LEU A 649 29.46 -4.56 -11.37
C LEU A 649 28.60 -3.78 -12.39
N PHE A 650 29.19 -3.24 -13.47
CA PHE A 650 28.42 -2.61 -14.53
C PHE A 650 27.43 -3.58 -15.16
N VAL A 651 27.91 -4.76 -15.59
CA VAL A 651 27.07 -5.74 -16.28
C VAL A 651 26.03 -6.32 -15.32
N ILE A 652 26.40 -6.60 -14.06
CA ILE A 652 25.44 -7.09 -13.05
C ILE A 652 24.37 -6.03 -12.77
N GLY A 653 24.77 -4.77 -12.54
CA GLY A 653 23.84 -3.66 -12.32
C GLY A 653 22.93 -3.40 -13.53
N TRP A 654 23.48 -3.48 -14.74
CA TRP A 654 22.69 -3.42 -15.98
C TRP A 654 21.66 -4.56 -16.03
N THR A 655 22.06 -5.80 -15.71
CA THR A 655 21.11 -6.93 -15.69
C THR A 655 20.01 -6.69 -14.66
N TYR A 656 20.31 -6.20 -13.47
CA TYR A 656 19.28 -5.89 -12.47
C TYR A 656 18.28 -4.85 -12.97
N ILE A 657 18.75 -3.75 -13.58
CA ILE A 657 17.89 -2.69 -14.12
C ILE A 657 16.97 -3.25 -15.21
N VAL A 658 17.53 -3.94 -16.21
CA VAL A 658 16.77 -4.46 -17.35
C VAL A 658 15.77 -5.52 -16.92
N SER A 659 16.20 -6.49 -16.12
CA SER A 659 15.34 -7.56 -15.63
C SER A 659 14.22 -7.02 -14.75
N TRP A 660 14.48 -6.00 -13.93
CA TRP A 660 13.44 -5.34 -13.14
C TRP A 660 12.43 -4.61 -14.04
N CYS A 661 12.87 -3.83 -15.03
CA CYS A 661 11.97 -3.18 -15.97
C CYS A 661 11.11 -4.18 -16.76
N LEU A 662 11.69 -5.30 -17.22
CA LEU A 662 10.95 -6.36 -17.91
C LEU A 662 9.90 -7.02 -17.00
N LEU A 663 10.25 -7.27 -15.74
CA LEU A 663 9.30 -7.79 -14.75
C LEU A 663 8.14 -6.80 -14.53
N GLN A 664 8.44 -5.51 -14.39
CA GLN A 664 7.41 -4.48 -14.18
C GLN A 664 6.50 -4.28 -15.40
N LEU A 665 6.99 -4.47 -16.64
CA LEU A 665 6.15 -4.42 -17.84
C LEU A 665 5.09 -5.54 -17.88
N VAL A 666 5.31 -6.64 -17.15
CA VAL A 666 4.34 -7.73 -17.01
C VAL A 666 3.41 -7.50 -15.83
N LEU A 667 3.93 -6.98 -14.72
CA LEU A 667 3.19 -6.87 -13.45
C LEU A 667 2.31 -5.63 -13.33
N GLN A 668 2.76 -4.50 -13.88
CA GLN A 668 2.05 -3.22 -13.76
C GLN A 668 0.87 -3.14 -14.71
N GLN A 669 -0.09 -2.27 -14.39
CA GLN A 669 -1.16 -1.94 -15.31
C GLN A 669 -0.63 -1.48 -16.69
N PRO A 670 -1.31 -1.81 -17.79
CA PRO A 670 -0.86 -1.44 -19.15
C PRO A 670 -0.55 0.05 -19.34
N ILE A 671 -1.31 0.91 -18.67
CA ILE A 671 -1.16 2.36 -18.67
C ILE A 671 0.19 2.84 -18.11
N ASN A 672 0.83 2.04 -17.24
CA ASN A 672 2.09 2.34 -16.58
C ASN A 672 3.33 1.91 -17.40
N SER A 673 3.13 1.32 -18.58
CA SER A 673 4.23 0.89 -19.45
C SER A 673 5.16 2.03 -19.87
N MET A 674 4.62 3.21 -20.20
CA MET A 674 5.43 4.37 -20.58
C MET A 674 6.18 5.00 -19.38
N PRO A 675 5.59 5.17 -18.18
CA PRO A 675 6.33 5.50 -16.96
C PRO A 675 7.51 4.57 -16.68
N ILE A 676 7.37 3.24 -16.85
CA ILE A 676 8.48 2.28 -16.65
C ILE A 676 9.65 2.59 -17.59
N LEU A 677 9.36 2.88 -18.87
CA LEU A 677 10.37 3.30 -19.84
C LEU A 677 11.02 4.63 -19.45
N LEU A 678 10.24 5.62 -19.01
CA LEU A 678 10.77 6.91 -18.57
C LEU A 678 11.66 6.78 -17.32
N LEU A 679 11.32 5.88 -16.39
CA LEU A 679 12.15 5.54 -15.24
C LEU A 679 13.48 4.90 -15.67
N LEU A 680 13.46 4.00 -16.67
CA LEU A 680 14.68 3.43 -17.26
C LEU A 680 15.55 4.54 -17.87
N VAL A 681 14.97 5.45 -18.64
CA VAL A 681 15.67 6.60 -19.24
C VAL A 681 16.30 7.48 -18.15
N GLN A 682 15.57 7.72 -17.06
CA GLN A 682 16.07 8.50 -15.93
C GLN A 682 17.25 7.85 -15.20
N VAL A 683 17.18 6.54 -14.95
CA VAL A 683 18.30 5.78 -14.36
C VAL A 683 19.52 5.85 -15.28
N LEU A 684 19.36 5.57 -16.58
CA LEU A 684 20.47 5.62 -17.54
C LEU A 684 21.06 7.03 -17.66
N ALA A 685 20.23 8.08 -17.72
CA ALA A 685 20.69 9.47 -17.76
C ALA A 685 21.46 9.87 -16.48
N SER A 686 21.01 9.42 -15.31
CA SER A 686 21.71 9.65 -14.03
C SER A 686 23.09 8.99 -14.02
N MET A 687 23.23 7.83 -14.67
CA MET A 687 24.48 7.08 -14.75
C MET A 687 25.44 7.74 -15.73
N ILE A 688 24.96 8.18 -16.89
CA ILE A 688 25.76 8.98 -17.85
C ILE A 688 26.24 10.27 -17.19
N TYR A 689 25.36 10.96 -16.45
CA TYR A 689 25.74 12.14 -15.69
C TYR A 689 26.83 11.82 -14.66
N SER A 690 26.67 10.77 -13.86
CA SER A 690 27.63 10.35 -12.82
C SER A 690 28.99 9.95 -13.40
N PHE A 691 28.99 9.33 -14.58
CA PHE A 691 30.21 8.99 -15.33
C PHE A 691 31.02 10.23 -15.68
N TYR A 692 30.35 11.25 -16.22
CA TYR A 692 31.00 12.46 -16.69
C TYR A 692 31.17 13.50 -15.57
N SER A 693 30.41 13.47 -14.48
CA SER A 693 30.38 14.45 -13.38
C SER A 693 31.75 14.70 -12.72
N GLY A 694 32.64 13.70 -12.64
CA GLY A 694 33.92 13.85 -11.92
C GLY A 694 33.69 14.19 -10.43
N LEU A 695 34.44 15.17 -9.91
CA LEU A 695 34.41 15.64 -8.50
C LEU A 695 33.55 16.89 -8.26
N HIS A 696 32.70 17.30 -9.22
CA HIS A 696 31.92 18.54 -9.09
C HIS A 696 30.87 18.49 -7.97
N HIS A 697 30.46 17.28 -7.57
CA HIS A 697 29.51 17.02 -6.50
C HIS A 697 30.03 15.94 -5.56
N LYS A 698 29.73 16.10 -4.26
CA LYS A 698 29.99 15.05 -3.28
C LYS A 698 29.11 13.84 -3.60
N GLN A 699 29.69 12.65 -3.49
CA GLN A 699 29.03 11.38 -3.82
C GLN A 699 27.68 11.20 -3.10
N TRP A 700 27.58 11.62 -1.84
CA TRP A 700 26.33 11.51 -1.08
C TRP A 700 25.18 12.35 -1.67
N VAL A 701 25.47 13.49 -2.31
CA VAL A 701 24.47 14.35 -2.96
C VAL A 701 23.91 13.67 -4.22
N GLU A 702 24.78 13.05 -5.02
CA GLU A 702 24.36 12.28 -6.20
C GLU A 702 23.51 11.06 -5.80
N VAL A 703 23.92 10.33 -4.76
CA VAL A 703 23.15 9.19 -4.23
C VAL A 703 21.79 9.65 -3.69
N ALA A 704 21.73 10.77 -2.96
CA ALA A 704 20.46 11.34 -2.50
C ALA A 704 19.57 11.77 -3.68
N ALA A 705 20.12 12.37 -4.73
CA ALA A 705 19.38 12.75 -5.93
C ALA A 705 18.73 11.54 -6.62
N ILE A 706 19.51 10.46 -6.78
CA ILE A 706 19.04 9.21 -7.35
C ILE A 706 17.94 8.61 -6.46
N TYR A 707 18.10 8.61 -5.14
CA TYR A 707 17.08 8.15 -4.20
C TYR A 707 15.77 8.95 -4.31
N TYR A 708 15.84 10.28 -4.39
CA TYR A 708 14.67 11.15 -4.55
C TYR A 708 13.91 10.87 -5.85
N LEU A 709 14.63 10.51 -6.92
CA LEU A 709 14.05 10.11 -8.20
C LEU A 709 13.20 8.83 -8.07
N GLY A 710 13.67 7.87 -7.27
CA GLY A 710 12.92 6.64 -6.99
C GLY A 710 11.62 6.89 -6.23
N ILE A 711 11.64 7.82 -5.26
CA ILE A 711 10.42 8.20 -4.53
C ILE A 711 9.46 9.00 -5.43
N ALA A 712 9.97 9.94 -6.24
CA ALA A 712 9.14 10.64 -7.22
C ALA A 712 8.52 9.67 -8.25
N GLY A 713 9.27 8.63 -8.64
CA GLY A 713 8.80 7.60 -9.54
C GLY A 713 7.75 6.66 -8.95
N HIS A 714 7.69 6.51 -7.62
CA HIS A 714 6.61 5.77 -6.95
C HIS A 714 5.25 6.42 -7.23
N PHE A 715 5.16 7.75 -7.07
CA PHE A 715 3.95 8.52 -7.38
C PHE A 715 3.67 8.58 -8.88
N ALA A 716 4.71 8.65 -9.73
CA ALA A 716 4.55 8.64 -11.18
C ALA A 716 3.96 7.34 -11.76
N LEU A 717 3.94 6.25 -10.97
CA LEU A 717 3.28 4.98 -11.32
C LEU A 717 1.83 4.91 -10.84
N GLY A 718 1.28 6.00 -10.29
CA GLY A 718 -0.11 6.07 -9.81
C GLY A 718 -0.30 5.68 -8.35
N ASN A 719 0.78 5.35 -7.63
CA ASN A 719 0.70 5.11 -6.19
C ASN A 719 0.48 6.42 -5.43
N SER A 720 -0.21 6.33 -4.30
CA SER A 720 -0.40 7.40 -3.33
C SER A 720 -0.18 6.89 -1.90
N ASN A 721 -0.35 7.75 -0.91
CA ASN A 721 -0.32 7.33 0.49
C ASN A 721 -1.64 6.69 0.98
N SER A 722 -2.58 6.40 0.08
CA SER A 722 -3.83 5.66 0.35
C SER A 722 -3.69 4.17 0.03
N LEU A 723 -4.37 3.30 0.78
CA LEU A 723 -4.42 1.86 0.47
C LEU A 723 -5.18 1.57 -0.84
N ALA A 724 -6.13 2.44 -1.20
CA ALA A 724 -6.90 2.34 -2.43
C ALA A 724 -6.11 2.64 -3.72
N THR A 725 -4.79 2.86 -3.65
CA THR A 725 -3.93 2.96 -4.85
C THR A 725 -3.05 1.73 -5.06
N ILE A 726 -3.14 0.73 -4.18
CA ILE A 726 -2.39 -0.52 -4.34
C ILE A 726 -3.06 -1.35 -5.45
N ASP A 727 -2.30 -1.69 -6.48
CA ASP A 727 -2.77 -2.58 -7.56
C ASP A 727 -2.74 -4.04 -7.10
N VAL A 728 -3.91 -4.52 -6.69
CA VAL A 728 -4.15 -5.90 -6.25
C VAL A 728 -4.22 -6.85 -7.46
N ALA A 729 -4.67 -6.38 -8.63
CA ALA A 729 -4.84 -7.24 -9.81
C ALA A 729 -3.50 -7.72 -10.38
N GLY A 730 -2.48 -6.84 -10.40
CA GLY A 730 -1.13 -7.18 -10.81
C GLY A 730 -0.47 -8.26 -9.94
N ALA A 731 -0.83 -8.32 -8.65
CA ALA A 731 -0.26 -9.25 -7.68
C ALA A 731 -0.62 -10.73 -7.94
N PHE A 732 -1.59 -11.00 -8.82
CA PHE A 732 -2.04 -12.36 -9.16
C PHE A 732 -1.56 -12.83 -10.53
N ILE A 733 -0.84 -12.00 -11.28
CA ILE A 733 -0.32 -12.36 -12.60
C ILE A 733 0.69 -13.51 -12.45
N GLY A 734 0.43 -14.65 -13.11
CA GLY A 734 1.33 -15.81 -13.10
C GLY A 734 1.17 -16.79 -11.94
N ILE A 735 0.24 -16.55 -11.00
CA ILE A 735 -0.01 -17.49 -9.89
C ILE A 735 -1.07 -18.53 -10.31
N SER A 736 -0.76 -19.82 -10.10
CA SER A 736 -1.66 -20.94 -10.43
C SER A 736 -2.48 -21.46 -9.25
N SER A 737 -2.09 -21.15 -8.01
CA SER A 737 -2.75 -21.62 -6.78
C SER A 737 -2.70 -20.55 -5.69
N HIS A 738 -3.69 -20.54 -4.80
CA HIS A 738 -3.80 -19.55 -3.73
C HIS A 738 -2.54 -19.57 -2.84
N SER A 739 -1.77 -18.47 -2.87
CA SER A 739 -0.61 -18.25 -2.01
C SER A 739 -0.53 -16.78 -1.61
N THR A 740 -0.92 -16.50 -0.37
CA THR A 740 -0.94 -15.14 0.17
C THR A 740 0.44 -14.52 0.26
N VAL A 741 1.45 -15.33 0.59
CA VAL A 741 2.85 -14.89 0.64
C VAL A 741 3.34 -14.46 -0.74
N LEU A 742 3.05 -15.25 -1.79
CA LEU A 742 3.52 -14.95 -3.13
C LEU A 742 2.83 -13.71 -3.71
N SER A 743 1.51 -13.60 -3.55
CA SER A 743 0.75 -12.41 -3.93
C SER A 743 1.22 -11.17 -3.16
N GLY A 744 1.47 -11.30 -1.86
CA GLY A 744 2.02 -10.21 -1.04
C GLY A 744 3.39 -9.72 -1.52
N VAL A 745 4.28 -10.64 -1.93
CA VAL A 745 5.58 -10.30 -2.51
C VAL A 745 5.42 -9.60 -3.86
N LEU A 746 4.55 -10.09 -4.75
CA LEU A 746 4.32 -9.46 -6.05
C LEU A 746 3.71 -8.05 -5.91
N MET A 747 2.72 -7.89 -5.04
CA MET A 747 2.14 -6.60 -4.69
C MET A 747 3.21 -5.63 -4.16
N PHE A 748 4.07 -6.08 -3.25
CA PHE A 748 5.19 -5.28 -2.76
C PHE A 748 6.15 -4.86 -3.89
N MET A 749 6.46 -5.77 -4.82
CA MET A 749 7.31 -5.46 -5.98
C MET A 749 6.65 -4.47 -6.94
N ILE A 750 5.32 -4.48 -7.08
CA ILE A 750 4.55 -3.53 -7.90
C ILE A 750 4.54 -2.14 -7.23
N THR A 751 4.17 -2.07 -5.95
CA THR A 751 4.05 -0.80 -5.22
C THR A 751 5.40 -0.09 -5.08
N TYR A 752 6.48 -0.84 -4.78
CA TYR A 752 7.82 -0.29 -4.62
C TYR A 752 8.70 -0.45 -5.87
N ALA A 753 8.09 -0.57 -7.04
CA ALA A 753 8.78 -0.76 -8.31
C ALA A 753 9.88 0.27 -8.57
N SER A 754 9.57 1.57 -8.42
CA SER A 754 10.53 2.65 -8.69
C SER A 754 11.62 2.80 -7.61
N PRO A 755 11.30 2.85 -6.30
CA PRO A 755 12.32 2.88 -5.25
C PRO A 755 13.30 1.70 -5.33
N MET A 756 12.79 0.49 -5.56
CA MET A 756 13.63 -0.71 -5.69
C MET A 756 14.53 -0.64 -6.93
N LEU A 757 13.99 -0.22 -8.09
CA LEU A 757 14.77 -0.05 -9.33
C LEU A 757 15.98 0.86 -9.12
N VAL A 758 15.75 1.98 -8.45
CA VAL A 758 16.78 3.00 -8.17
C VAL A 758 17.84 2.46 -7.21
N ILE A 759 17.45 1.71 -6.17
CA ILE A 759 18.42 1.10 -5.24
C ILE A 759 19.23 0.01 -5.95
N LEU A 760 18.59 -0.87 -6.74
CA LEU A 760 19.29 -1.88 -7.54
C LEU A 760 20.27 -1.24 -8.54
N SER A 761 19.92 -0.08 -9.09
CA SER A 761 20.79 0.67 -9.99
C SER A 761 22.09 1.15 -9.32
N MET A 762 22.16 1.19 -7.98
CA MET A 762 23.37 1.57 -7.25
C MET A 762 24.57 0.65 -7.55
N VAL A 763 24.32 -0.61 -7.91
CA VAL A 763 25.40 -1.53 -8.34
C VAL A 763 26.11 -0.99 -9.59
N MET A 764 25.34 -0.46 -10.55
CA MET A 764 25.90 0.18 -11.75
C MET A 764 26.53 1.54 -11.41
N TYR A 765 25.92 2.32 -10.51
CA TYR A 765 26.48 3.60 -10.03
C TYR A 765 27.89 3.42 -9.44
N ILE A 766 28.09 2.41 -8.58
CA ILE A 766 29.38 2.06 -7.98
C ILE A 766 30.45 1.78 -9.04
N SER A 767 30.07 1.13 -10.16
CA SER A 767 30.99 0.90 -11.28
C SER A 767 31.37 2.20 -12.00
N VAL A 768 30.37 3.06 -12.24
CA VAL A 768 30.47 4.19 -13.14
C VAL A 768 31.14 5.41 -12.48
N LYS A 769 31.00 5.56 -11.15
CA LYS A 769 31.56 6.70 -10.42
C LYS A 769 33.09 6.74 -10.50
N ASP A 770 33.63 7.89 -10.88
CA ASP A 770 35.08 8.12 -10.95
C ASP A 770 35.69 8.06 -9.52
N SER A 771 36.71 7.22 -9.34
CA SER A 771 37.45 7.08 -8.07
C SER A 771 38.96 7.23 -8.30
N SER A 772 39.35 8.13 -9.20
CA SER A 772 40.75 8.52 -9.46
C SER A 772 41.56 8.91 -8.20
N HIS A 773 40.91 9.25 -7.08
CA HIS A 773 41.55 9.43 -5.76
C HIS A 773 41.92 8.12 -5.04
N LEU A 774 41.25 7.01 -5.35
CA LEU A 774 41.52 5.70 -4.76
C LEU A 774 42.81 5.08 -5.31
N SER A 775 43.25 5.51 -6.50
CA SER A 775 44.49 5.03 -7.14
C SER A 775 45.77 5.70 -6.64
N PHE A 776 45.69 6.80 -5.88
CA PHE A 776 46.87 7.57 -5.47
C PHE A 776 47.48 7.12 -4.12
N SER A 777 46.73 6.39 -3.29
CA SER A 777 47.21 5.90 -1.99
C SER A 777 47.64 4.43 -2.06
N LEU A 778 48.93 4.23 -2.33
CA LEU A 778 49.59 2.95 -2.67
C LEU A 778 49.57 1.83 -1.61
N ASN A 779 48.84 1.94 -0.49
CA ASN A 779 48.88 0.98 0.62
C ASN A 779 47.51 0.71 1.30
N LEU A 780 46.37 0.84 0.61
CA LEU A 780 45.08 0.55 1.26
C LEU A 780 44.79 -0.95 1.38
N GLU A 781 44.42 -1.36 2.59
CA GLU A 781 43.79 -2.66 2.86
C GLU A 781 42.50 -2.81 2.04
N SER A 782 42.20 -4.04 1.59
CA SER A 782 41.02 -4.35 0.78
C SER A 782 39.69 -3.90 1.42
N GLY A 783 39.62 -3.87 2.75
CA GLY A 783 38.45 -3.38 3.50
C GLY A 783 38.16 -1.90 3.26
N GLN A 784 39.18 -1.05 3.10
CA GLN A 784 38.99 0.39 2.90
C GLN A 784 38.50 0.73 1.49
N ILE A 785 38.87 -0.07 0.48
CA ILE A 785 38.31 0.03 -0.89
C ILE A 785 36.82 -0.25 -0.86
N LEU A 786 36.44 -1.35 -0.22
CA LEU A 786 35.03 -1.76 -0.09
C LEU A 786 34.22 -0.73 0.70
N LEU A 787 34.77 -0.20 1.80
CA LEU A 787 34.13 0.84 2.61
C LEU A 787 33.83 2.10 1.79
N ARG A 788 34.76 2.54 0.94
CA ARG A 788 34.55 3.72 0.08
C ARG A 788 33.57 3.47 -1.07
N MET A 789 33.54 2.25 -1.61
CA MET A 789 32.60 1.88 -2.68
C MET A 789 31.16 1.74 -2.16
N LEU A 790 30.97 1.16 -0.98
CA LEU A 790 29.64 0.89 -0.41
C LEU A 790 29.13 1.99 0.53
N GLY A 791 30.02 2.77 1.14
CA GLY A 791 29.69 3.73 2.20
C GLY A 791 28.52 4.63 1.86
N PHE A 792 28.66 5.51 0.88
CA PHE A 792 27.56 6.41 0.49
C PHE A 792 26.38 5.70 -0.20
N PRO A 793 26.57 4.81 -1.20
CA PRO A 793 25.46 4.14 -1.87
C PRO A 793 24.54 3.32 -0.96
N CYS A 794 25.06 2.79 0.16
CA CYS A 794 24.27 2.04 1.14
C CYS A 794 23.78 2.90 2.30
N LEU A 795 24.64 3.73 2.90
CA LEU A 795 24.29 4.47 4.12
C LEU A 795 23.38 5.67 3.87
N VAL A 796 23.48 6.34 2.70
CA VAL A 796 22.63 7.50 2.43
C VAL A 796 21.15 7.10 2.33
N PRO A 797 20.75 6.09 1.53
CA PRO A 797 19.36 5.61 1.53
C PRO A 797 18.88 5.14 2.92
N LEU A 798 19.71 4.39 3.65
CA LEU A 798 19.39 3.93 5.00
C LEU A 798 19.18 5.08 5.98
N GLY A 799 20.07 6.08 5.96
CA GLY A 799 20.01 7.25 6.82
C GLY A 799 18.78 8.11 6.54
N LEU A 800 18.52 8.43 5.27
CA LEU A 800 17.34 9.19 4.84
C LEU A 800 16.04 8.49 5.28
N ASN A 801 15.93 7.19 5.01
CA ASN A 801 14.76 6.42 5.38
C ASN A 801 14.60 6.30 6.92
N SER A 802 15.69 6.13 7.66
CA SER A 802 15.66 6.07 9.14
C SER A 802 15.17 7.38 9.77
N ILE A 803 15.58 8.53 9.22
CA ILE A 803 15.10 9.84 9.66
C ILE A 803 13.60 9.96 9.40
N LEU A 804 13.14 9.64 8.18
CA LEU A 804 11.74 9.72 7.79
C LEU A 804 10.86 8.80 8.65
N LEU A 805 11.26 7.54 8.86
CA LEU A 805 10.54 6.59 9.71
C LEU A 805 10.43 7.08 11.16
N THR A 806 11.54 7.53 11.74
CA THR A 806 11.56 7.97 13.14
C THR A 806 10.73 9.23 13.33
N ALA A 807 10.91 10.22 12.45
CA ALA A 807 10.14 11.46 12.49
C ALA A 807 8.64 11.21 12.28
N TYR A 808 8.29 10.37 11.30
CA TYR A 808 6.89 10.08 11.02
C TYR A 808 6.21 9.28 12.13
N THR A 809 6.94 8.37 12.79
CA THR A 809 6.41 7.68 13.98
C THR A 809 6.10 8.66 15.10
N PHE A 810 7.00 9.62 15.36
CA PHE A 810 6.74 10.66 16.37
C PHE A 810 5.52 11.51 16.00
N ILE A 811 5.39 11.93 14.75
CA ILE A 811 4.26 12.71 14.27
C ILE A 811 2.95 11.91 14.36
N LEU A 812 2.94 10.64 13.97
CA LEU A 812 1.75 9.78 14.10
C LEU A 812 1.28 9.70 15.55
N LEU A 813 2.20 9.63 16.50
CA LEU A 813 1.86 9.62 17.92
C LEU A 813 1.29 10.94 18.42
N LEU A 814 1.79 12.07 17.90
CA LEU A 814 1.20 13.39 18.17
C LEU A 814 -0.20 13.51 17.54
N MET A 815 -0.37 12.98 16.33
CA MET A 815 -1.61 13.05 15.54
C MET A 815 -2.59 11.90 15.83
N ARG A 816 -2.36 11.12 16.87
CA ARG A 816 -3.19 9.92 17.18
C ARG A 816 -4.67 10.22 17.39
N ASN A 817 -4.98 11.41 17.92
CA ASN A 817 -6.35 11.86 18.19
C ASN A 817 -6.88 12.77 17.06
N HIS A 818 -6.12 12.92 15.97
CA HIS A 818 -6.51 13.74 14.84
C HIS A 818 -7.61 13.06 14.03
N LEU A 819 -8.55 13.85 13.50
CA LEU A 819 -9.70 13.34 12.75
C LEU A 819 -9.29 12.41 11.59
N PHE A 820 -8.19 12.74 10.92
CA PHE A 820 -7.67 12.01 9.76
C PHE A 820 -6.62 10.92 10.10
N VAL A 821 -6.53 10.49 11.36
CA VAL A 821 -5.52 9.49 11.78
C VAL A 821 -5.66 8.17 11.03
N TRP A 822 -6.90 7.71 10.79
CA TRP A 822 -7.18 6.43 10.14
C TRP A 822 -7.21 6.52 8.61
N SER A 823 -7.54 7.69 8.06
CA SER A 823 -7.65 7.92 6.62
C SER A 823 -6.34 8.33 5.95
N VAL A 824 -5.49 9.08 6.65
CA VAL A 824 -4.26 9.67 6.07
C VAL A 824 -3.02 9.18 6.80
N PHE A 825 -2.96 9.34 8.12
CA PHE A 825 -1.71 9.13 8.85
C PHE A 825 -1.33 7.65 9.00
N SER A 826 -2.30 6.78 9.32
CA SER A 826 -2.06 5.35 9.50
C SER A 826 -1.72 4.64 8.18
N PRO A 827 -2.44 4.87 7.06
CA PRO A 827 -2.03 4.36 5.74
C PRO A 827 -0.61 4.78 5.36
N LYS A 828 -0.28 6.07 5.48
CA LYS A 828 1.08 6.56 5.23
C LYS A 828 2.11 5.83 6.11
N TYR A 829 1.80 5.54 7.36
CA TYR A 829 2.73 4.83 8.26
C TYR A 829 3.09 3.44 7.72
N LEU A 830 2.10 2.69 7.22
CA LEU A 830 2.35 1.41 6.56
C LEU A 830 3.26 1.56 5.34
N TYR A 831 3.01 2.57 4.51
CA TYR A 831 3.89 2.86 3.37
C TYR A 831 5.31 3.19 3.80
N VAL A 832 5.51 3.90 4.91
CA VAL A 832 6.85 4.21 5.44
C VAL A 832 7.52 2.94 6.00
N CYS A 833 6.79 2.07 6.70
CA CYS A 833 7.29 0.79 7.17
C CYS A 833 7.68 -0.15 6.01
N ALA A 834 6.81 -0.31 5.02
CA ALA A 834 7.10 -1.15 3.86
C ALA A 834 8.22 -0.54 2.97
N SER A 835 8.29 0.79 2.85
CA SER A 835 9.44 1.46 2.20
C SER A 835 10.74 1.17 2.95
N THR A 836 10.70 1.12 4.28
CA THR A 836 11.86 0.72 5.10
C THR A 836 12.32 -0.69 4.76
N ILE A 837 11.41 -1.65 4.65
CA ILE A 837 11.72 -3.02 4.22
C ILE A 837 12.32 -3.03 2.81
N CYS A 838 11.79 -2.22 1.89
CA CYS A 838 12.30 -2.06 0.53
C CYS A 838 13.74 -1.55 0.53
N VAL A 839 14.02 -0.49 1.29
CA VAL A 839 15.36 0.10 1.40
C VAL A 839 16.36 -0.90 1.99
N TYR A 840 16.02 -1.58 3.08
CA TYR A 840 16.90 -2.60 3.66
C TYR A 840 17.16 -3.75 2.69
N THR A 841 16.13 -4.27 2.03
CA THR A 841 16.27 -5.38 1.08
C THR A 841 17.14 -4.98 -0.11
N GLY A 842 16.87 -3.83 -0.72
CA GLY A 842 17.66 -3.34 -1.85
C GLY A 842 19.11 -3.05 -1.47
N VAL A 843 19.35 -2.39 -0.34
CA VAL A 843 20.72 -2.10 0.15
C VAL A 843 21.46 -3.39 0.50
N PHE A 844 20.78 -4.39 1.07
CA PHE A 844 21.36 -5.71 1.30
C PHE A 844 21.80 -6.37 0.00
N VAL A 845 20.97 -6.34 -1.05
CA VAL A 845 21.35 -6.87 -2.38
C VAL A 845 22.57 -6.14 -2.94
N VAL A 846 22.60 -4.81 -2.89
CA VAL A 846 23.74 -4.00 -3.37
C VAL A 846 25.02 -4.35 -2.62
N ALA A 847 24.97 -4.43 -1.29
CA ALA A 847 26.10 -4.77 -0.45
C ALA A 847 26.58 -6.21 -0.69
N ALA A 848 25.66 -7.19 -0.68
CA ALA A 848 25.97 -8.59 -0.89
C ALA A 848 26.61 -8.83 -2.26
N THR A 849 26.06 -8.26 -3.33
CA THR A 849 26.58 -8.39 -4.70
C THR A 849 27.97 -7.78 -4.84
N THR A 850 28.20 -6.61 -4.25
CA THR A 850 29.50 -5.93 -4.31
C THR A 850 30.56 -6.67 -3.50
N ILE A 851 30.23 -7.12 -2.29
CA ILE A 851 31.11 -7.91 -1.41
C ILE A 851 31.45 -9.24 -2.08
N TYR A 852 30.45 -9.97 -2.57
CA TYR A 852 30.64 -11.25 -3.25
C TYR A 852 31.55 -11.10 -4.47
N THR A 853 31.28 -10.13 -5.34
CA THR A 853 32.10 -9.87 -6.54
C THR A 853 33.55 -9.55 -6.16
N HIS A 854 33.75 -8.72 -5.13
CA HIS A 854 35.08 -8.39 -4.63
C HIS A 854 35.83 -9.61 -4.08
N LEU A 855 35.16 -10.44 -3.27
CA LEU A 855 35.75 -11.65 -2.68
C LEU A 855 36.14 -12.68 -3.75
N VAL A 856 35.27 -12.92 -4.74
CA VAL A 856 35.56 -13.85 -5.85
C VAL A 856 36.79 -13.38 -6.63
N LEU A 857 36.87 -12.10 -7.00
CA LEU A 857 38.02 -11.56 -7.74
C LEU A 857 39.31 -11.64 -6.92
N LEU A 858 39.25 -11.38 -5.61
CA LEU A 858 40.39 -11.56 -4.71
C LEU A 858 40.85 -13.02 -4.66
N LEU A 859 39.92 -13.98 -4.58
CA LEU A 859 40.22 -15.40 -4.60
C LEU A 859 40.89 -15.82 -5.90
N GLN A 860 40.35 -15.39 -7.05
CA GLN A 860 40.95 -15.65 -8.36
C GLN A 860 42.36 -15.10 -8.48
N LYS A 861 42.58 -13.87 -7.98
CA LYS A 861 43.92 -13.27 -7.92
C LYS A 861 44.88 -14.12 -7.10
N ARG A 862 44.46 -14.62 -5.92
CA ARG A 862 45.29 -15.50 -5.08
C ARG A 862 45.63 -16.82 -5.77
N MET A 863 44.64 -17.47 -6.41
CA MET A 863 44.86 -18.72 -7.14
C MET A 863 45.89 -18.56 -8.26
N ARG A 864 45.85 -17.44 -9.01
CA ARG A 864 46.83 -17.14 -10.08
C ARG A 864 48.24 -16.93 -9.56
N ILE A 865 48.37 -16.22 -8.45
CA ILE A 865 49.67 -16.00 -7.79
C ILE A 865 50.25 -17.34 -7.34
N SER A 866 49.43 -18.21 -6.75
CA SER A 866 49.85 -19.56 -6.35
C SER A 866 50.26 -20.41 -7.56
N ALA A 867 49.51 -20.35 -8.68
CA ALA A 867 49.84 -21.08 -9.89
C ALA A 867 51.16 -20.62 -10.54
N HIS A 868 51.42 -19.30 -10.57
CA HIS A 868 52.71 -18.76 -11.03
C HIS A 868 53.87 -19.15 -10.09
N ALA A 869 53.65 -19.14 -8.78
CA ALA A 869 54.66 -19.56 -7.80
C ALA A 869 54.96 -21.07 -7.89
N ALA A 870 53.98 -21.90 -8.23
CA ALA A 870 54.16 -23.33 -8.47
C ALA A 870 54.96 -23.61 -9.75
N ASN A 871 54.69 -22.90 -10.84
CA ASN A 871 55.43 -23.05 -12.11
C ASN A 871 56.90 -22.58 -12.01
N HIS A 872 57.21 -21.60 -11.15
CA HIS A 872 58.59 -21.15 -10.91
C HIS A 872 59.41 -22.09 -10.02
N LYS A 873 58.80 -23.04 -9.30
CA LYS A 873 59.51 -24.07 -8.53
C LYS A 873 59.92 -25.30 -9.36
N HIS A 874 59.49 -25.37 -10.62
CA HIS A 874 59.81 -26.46 -11.55
C HIS A 874 60.87 -26.08 -12.61
N PHE A 875 61.47 -24.89 -12.50
CA PHE A 875 62.60 -24.44 -13.33
C PHE A 875 63.88 -24.32 -12.51
#